data_AF-A0A352T090-F1
#
_entry.id   AF-A0A352T090-F1
#
_cell.length_a   1.000
_cell.length_b   1.000
_cell.length_c   1.000
_cell.angle_alpha   90.00
_cell.angle_beta   90.00
_cell.angle_gamma   90.00
#
_symmetry.space_group_name_H-M   'P 1'
#
loop_
_entity.id
_entity.type
_entity.pdbx_description
1 polymer ?
#
loop_
_entity_poly.entity_id
_entity_poly.type
_entity_poly.pdbx_seq_one_letter_code
_entity_poly.pdbx_strand_id
1 'polypeptide(L)'
;MAIVKLNINGKEITAESGKTVLQAALENNIEIPHLCFDERLEVYAGCGLCLIEIEGQPKTARACATPVSSGLIVRSDTKKVVEARNAALNLLVSQHIGDCKAPCTLNCPAHTDVQGYVGLVANGQPKESLKLIKEKLPLPASIGRVCPHPCEKACRRQHVEEPVSIACIKTYAADYDLNSDDVYIPTLKPATGKKVAVVGAGPAGLSAAYFLLRDGHKVDIYEAMDKPGGMLRYGIPEYRLPKNVVDAETAVIEAMGAKISYGVKIGEDLSLEYLQNKYDAVFLGIGAWKSSSLRCEGENTPGVLGGIDFLIKVAENKPVKIGKKVIVVGGGNTAMDVARTSIRLGAEEVRVVYRRTESEMPAEKIEIHEAKEEGVIFSFLSAPALVESDGEKVSGLKCETMVLGERDASGRQKPEPTGEYVTFEADTIIAAIGQEVDCGKINVAQDRKNNIAISKETFETNLKGVFAGGDAATGPKIAIDAIAQGQYAAKVMNSYLEGAIIPHRDIPLVYTEVEKEDFKHIESIPRVPHRTVEAEVRKFNFQPILPTMTAEEAVREGARCLECGCKDYFECQLVDYIKKYDIDTVKYHAENEAKFKETEHPYISQNVDKCVLCGLCVRTCDEVVGASALGFVERGNATFVAPAFQQELKYTDCISCGQCIDVCPTGAWLDRRENIKEIPLNLTHTKSVCSYCSVGCDVVYQHKDNIIYQASSPEENEIPVCGKGKFGIEHINNEKRLLEAKALTKGVQIPAALDAALYETAKRLRSIQNMYGENQVAFVVSPKLTNEELAKISAVAAELKTEYKGSFTTDNVQGIETVFGANASTTTMDELDATDLIISVGQLYENHPSAGMKLRRLSNTRTIVNASTMKTKMDKWSKKAHVEKYEKFFAEVLKALIDKAVIKKDAVEGYSNGKELLAALEGLNVSQSADEIAETIKKSKKAIVIADANTVENSALKVLADMTLLMGSKDKPHRGLIVLKAKANSQGTWDLGFRTSGEEIKNAVLDGKIKGLVVIGEDIAANEPKLKEALSDMKFFAAFDIMENDTTAAADYVLPLCSLAESKGTITSADGTVRNVNEVIRPLTGMSNYEMFDSLAQMLNAGNAQASVKSYETSLYVPSFVEKKKAYEVYDTVEKAFLTNLKEN
;
A
#
# COMPACT_ATOMS: atom_id res chain seq x y z
N MET A 1 -37.07 -12.96 4.50
CA MET A 1 -37.73 -12.10 5.50
C MET A 1 -38.67 -11.14 4.78
N ALA A 2 -39.60 -10.46 5.47
CA ALA A 2 -40.47 -9.46 4.82
C ALA A 2 -39.65 -8.21 4.44
N ILE A 3 -39.86 -7.64 3.25
CA ILE A 3 -39.21 -6.39 2.82
C ILE A 3 -40.05 -5.21 3.31
N VAL A 4 -39.39 -4.21 3.91
CA VAL A 4 -40.02 -2.95 4.34
C VAL A 4 -39.52 -1.78 3.51
N LYS A 5 -40.37 -0.76 3.34
CA LYS A 5 -40.04 0.50 2.69
C LYS A 5 -39.81 1.59 3.73
N LEU A 6 -38.73 2.35 3.60
CA LEU A 6 -38.41 3.49 4.47
C LEU A 6 -37.82 4.63 3.65
N ASN A 7 -37.78 5.83 4.21
CA ASN A 7 -37.18 7.00 3.60
C ASN A 7 -35.97 7.47 4.42
N ILE A 8 -34.82 7.67 3.79
CA ILE A 8 -33.63 8.28 4.41
C ILE A 8 -33.22 9.48 3.57
N ASN A 9 -33.20 10.68 4.17
CA ASN A 9 -32.84 11.95 3.51
C ASN A 9 -33.63 12.23 2.21
N GLY A 10 -34.92 11.88 2.19
CA GLY A 10 -35.77 12.05 1.02
C GLY A 10 -35.69 10.90 0.01
N LYS A 11 -34.77 9.94 0.15
CA LYS A 11 -34.64 8.76 -0.73
C LYS A 11 -35.46 7.59 -0.19
N GLU A 12 -36.45 7.12 -0.95
CA GLU A 12 -37.16 5.87 -0.65
C GLU A 12 -36.24 4.68 -0.92
N ILE A 13 -36.09 3.80 0.06
CA ILE A 13 -35.28 2.59 0.00
C ILE A 13 -36.05 1.38 0.54
N THR A 14 -35.55 0.20 0.22
CA THR A 14 -36.07 -1.07 0.73
C THR A 14 -35.02 -1.78 1.56
N ALA A 15 -35.45 -2.44 2.64
CA ALA A 15 -34.58 -3.26 3.48
C ALA A 15 -35.34 -4.47 4.03
N GLU A 16 -34.60 -5.51 4.43
CA GLU A 16 -35.20 -6.66 5.09
C GLU A 16 -35.63 -6.32 6.52
N SER A 17 -36.82 -6.80 6.91
CA SER A 17 -37.33 -6.67 8.26
C SER A 17 -36.41 -7.39 9.26
N GLY A 18 -35.97 -6.66 10.29
CA GLY A 18 -35.00 -7.13 11.30
C GLY A 18 -33.66 -6.39 11.25
N LYS A 19 -33.35 -5.71 10.14
CA LYS A 19 -32.14 -4.87 10.03
C LYS A 19 -32.28 -3.54 10.76
N THR A 20 -31.15 -2.92 11.03
CA THR A 20 -31.08 -1.56 11.59
C THR A 20 -31.11 -0.51 10.48
N VAL A 21 -31.41 0.74 10.83
CA VAL A 21 -31.38 1.87 9.88
C VAL A 21 -29.98 2.04 9.29
N LEU A 22 -28.91 1.80 10.06
CA LEU A 22 -27.54 1.88 9.54
C LEU A 22 -27.27 0.80 8.49
N GLN A 23 -27.60 -0.46 8.77
CA GLN A 23 -27.45 -1.55 7.80
C GLN A 23 -28.24 -1.28 6.51
N ALA A 24 -29.49 -0.86 6.64
CA ALA A 24 -30.33 -0.49 5.50
C ALA A 24 -29.75 0.68 4.70
N ALA A 25 -29.14 1.66 5.36
CA ALA A 25 -28.48 2.78 4.70
C ALA A 25 -27.25 2.31 3.89
N LEU A 26 -26.37 1.52 4.50
CA LEU A 26 -25.16 0.99 3.85
C LEU A 26 -25.50 0.12 2.63
N GLU A 27 -26.46 -0.80 2.75
CA GLU A 27 -26.94 -1.64 1.64
C GLU A 27 -27.52 -0.85 0.46
N ASN A 28 -27.99 0.38 0.72
CA ASN A 28 -28.56 1.27 -0.29
C ASN A 28 -27.61 2.41 -0.70
N ASN A 29 -26.32 2.28 -0.38
CA ASN A 29 -25.27 3.27 -0.64
C ASN A 29 -25.59 4.66 -0.08
N ILE A 30 -26.16 4.71 1.13
CA ILE A 30 -26.42 5.92 1.90
C ILE A 30 -25.47 5.95 3.08
N GLU A 31 -24.54 6.90 3.07
CA GLU A 31 -23.57 7.05 4.15
C GLU A 31 -24.24 7.65 5.40
N ILE A 32 -24.10 6.94 6.52
CA ILE A 32 -24.35 7.48 7.86
C ILE A 32 -23.05 7.31 8.65
N PRO A 33 -22.39 8.40 9.11
CA PRO A 33 -21.09 8.32 9.77
C PRO A 33 -21.05 7.35 10.95
N HIS A 34 -19.98 6.54 11.02
CA HIS A 34 -19.74 5.57 12.09
C HIS A 34 -18.27 5.19 12.16
N LEU A 35 -17.79 4.83 13.36
CA LEU A 35 -16.44 4.29 13.62
C LEU A 35 -16.45 3.03 14.51
N CYS A 36 -17.61 2.60 15.02
CA CYS A 36 -17.72 1.50 15.98
C CYS A 36 -18.70 0.40 15.53
N PHE A 37 -18.93 0.30 14.22
CA PHE A 37 -19.87 -0.65 13.64
C PHE A 37 -19.13 -1.62 12.71
N ASP A 38 -19.43 -2.90 12.87
CA ASP A 38 -19.05 -4.01 12.00
C ASP A 38 -20.26 -4.96 12.03
N GLU A 39 -20.70 -5.45 10.86
CA GLU A 39 -21.92 -6.23 10.75
C GLU A 39 -21.85 -7.61 11.41
N ARG A 40 -20.64 -8.12 11.67
CA ARG A 40 -20.40 -9.41 12.31
C ARG A 40 -20.52 -9.34 13.84
N LEU A 41 -20.62 -8.13 14.39
CA LEU A 41 -20.64 -7.86 15.83
C LEU A 41 -22.04 -7.47 16.32
N GLU A 42 -22.29 -7.66 17.62
CA GLU A 42 -23.50 -7.13 18.24
C GLU A 42 -23.54 -5.58 18.22
N VAL A 43 -24.72 -4.99 18.44
CA VAL A 43 -24.84 -3.52 18.44
C VAL A 43 -24.27 -2.94 19.73
N TYR A 44 -23.15 -2.22 19.62
CA TYR A 44 -22.52 -1.50 20.74
C TYR A 44 -23.00 -0.05 20.89
N ALA A 45 -23.16 0.62 19.74
CA ALA A 45 -23.61 2.01 19.66
C ALA A 45 -22.77 2.99 20.50
N GLY A 46 -21.44 2.84 20.57
CA GLY A 46 -20.55 3.68 21.39
C GLY A 46 -20.18 5.04 20.80
N CYS A 47 -19.70 5.09 19.54
CA CYS A 47 -19.03 6.30 18.98
C CYS A 47 -19.89 7.56 18.84
N GLY A 48 -21.22 7.44 18.79
CA GLY A 48 -22.12 8.60 18.70
C GLY A 48 -22.22 9.28 17.33
N LEU A 49 -21.58 8.74 16.29
CA LEU A 49 -21.60 9.35 14.95
C LEU A 49 -22.85 9.01 14.14
N CYS A 50 -23.46 7.84 14.34
CA CYS A 50 -24.61 7.39 13.56
C CYS A 50 -25.95 8.02 14.01
N LEU A 51 -25.92 9.23 14.58
CA LEU A 51 -27.11 9.93 15.03
C LEU A 51 -28.04 10.28 13.87
N ILE A 52 -29.33 10.13 14.08
CA ILE A 52 -30.40 10.39 13.12
C ILE A 52 -31.61 11.04 13.80
N GLU A 53 -32.41 11.78 13.05
CA GLU A 53 -33.74 12.20 13.44
C GLU A 53 -34.79 11.33 12.76
N ILE A 54 -35.80 10.93 13.53
CA ILE A 54 -36.95 10.17 13.04
C ILE A 54 -38.15 11.10 13.05
N GLU A 55 -38.90 11.15 11.96
CA GLU A 55 -40.08 12.00 11.87
C GLU A 55 -41.10 11.66 12.98
N GLY A 56 -41.62 12.70 13.64
CA GLY A 56 -42.51 12.55 14.80
C GLY A 56 -41.82 12.25 16.13
N GLN A 57 -40.49 12.09 16.17
CA GLN A 57 -39.72 11.93 17.41
C GLN A 57 -38.90 13.18 17.76
N PRO A 58 -39.01 13.72 19.00
CA PRO A 58 -38.30 14.94 19.37
C PRO A 58 -36.79 14.73 19.62
N LYS A 59 -36.40 13.51 20.03
CA LYS A 59 -35.01 13.16 20.34
C LYS A 59 -34.34 12.48 19.14
N THR A 60 -33.03 12.69 19.00
CA THR A 60 -32.22 11.93 18.05
C THR A 60 -32.09 10.48 18.48
N ALA A 61 -32.06 9.56 17.53
CA ALA A 61 -31.82 8.14 17.73
C ALA A 61 -30.47 7.73 17.13
N ARG A 62 -29.98 6.52 17.44
CA ARG A 62 -28.78 5.95 16.83
C ARG A 62 -29.19 4.99 15.71
N ALA A 63 -28.73 5.23 14.49
CA ALA A 63 -29.11 4.42 13.33
C ALA A 63 -28.72 2.95 13.49
N CYS A 64 -27.57 2.67 14.13
CA CYS A 64 -27.09 1.30 14.35
C CYS A 64 -27.91 0.49 15.37
N ALA A 65 -28.79 1.14 16.14
CA ALA A 65 -29.64 0.48 17.15
C ALA A 65 -31.14 0.64 16.85
N THR A 66 -31.49 1.33 15.76
CA THR A 66 -32.88 1.59 15.40
C THR A 66 -33.32 0.55 14.36
N PRO A 67 -34.30 -0.31 14.63
CA PRO A 67 -34.79 -1.28 13.66
C PRO A 67 -35.57 -0.58 12.53
N VAL A 68 -35.50 -1.12 11.31
CA VAL A 68 -36.30 -0.64 10.19
C VAL A 68 -37.77 -1.06 10.31
N SER A 69 -38.67 -0.17 9.92
CA SER A 69 -40.11 -0.43 9.83
C SER A 69 -40.70 0.25 8.60
N SER A 70 -41.83 -0.28 8.10
CA SER A 70 -42.47 0.27 6.92
C SER A 70 -43.01 1.67 7.20
N GLY A 71 -42.70 2.64 6.33
CA GLY A 71 -43.10 4.04 6.48
C GLY A 71 -42.21 4.87 7.41
N LEU A 72 -41.09 4.33 7.89
CA LEU A 72 -40.12 5.06 8.70
C LEU A 72 -39.47 6.17 7.86
N ILE A 73 -39.49 7.42 8.36
CA ILE A 73 -38.82 8.56 7.71
C ILE A 73 -37.69 9.05 8.60
N VAL A 74 -36.47 9.02 8.06
CA VAL A 74 -35.23 9.30 8.77
C VAL A 74 -34.50 10.45 8.08
N ARG A 75 -33.93 11.35 8.88
CA ARG A 75 -33.04 12.43 8.42
C ARG A 75 -31.70 12.32 9.15
N SER A 76 -30.61 12.25 8.39
CA SER A 76 -29.25 12.09 8.89
C SER A 76 -28.37 13.32 8.62
N ASP A 77 -28.89 14.38 7.98
CA ASP A 77 -28.15 15.56 7.51
C ASP A 77 -28.69 16.88 8.07
N THR A 78 -29.59 16.82 9.05
CA THR A 78 -30.14 18.04 9.67
C THR A 78 -29.07 18.78 10.48
N LYS A 79 -29.22 20.10 10.61
CA LYS A 79 -28.31 20.94 11.41
C LYS A 79 -28.10 20.39 12.83
N LYS A 80 -29.17 19.95 13.48
CA LYS A 80 -29.14 19.37 14.84
C LYS A 80 -28.34 18.06 14.90
N VAL A 81 -28.48 17.20 13.88
CA VAL A 81 -27.69 15.96 13.77
C VAL A 81 -26.21 16.27 13.56
N VAL A 82 -25.89 17.22 12.67
CA VAL A 82 -24.51 17.64 12.38
C VAL A 82 -23.85 18.23 13.63
N GLU A 83 -24.53 19.11 14.36
CA GLU A 83 -24.01 19.68 15.62
C GLU A 83 -23.72 18.60 16.67
N ALA A 84 -24.62 17.62 16.82
CA ALA A 84 -24.43 16.51 17.75
C ALA A 84 -23.28 15.59 17.33
N ARG A 85 -23.10 15.35 16.03
CA ARG A 85 -21.95 14.60 15.49
C ARG A 85 -20.63 15.33 15.71
N ASN A 86 -20.59 16.64 15.49
CA ASN A 86 -19.38 17.43 15.72
C ASN A 86 -18.97 17.35 17.19
N ALA A 87 -19.92 17.42 18.12
CA ALA A 87 -19.64 17.22 19.55
C ALA A 87 -19.05 15.82 19.84
N ALA A 88 -19.57 14.77 19.20
CA ALA A 88 -19.03 13.42 19.33
C ALA A 88 -17.62 13.28 18.70
N LEU A 89 -17.40 13.83 17.50
CA LEU A 89 -16.09 13.84 16.85
C LEU A 89 -15.04 14.57 17.68
N ASN A 90 -15.38 15.71 18.27
CA ASN A 90 -14.47 16.46 19.14
C ASN A 90 -13.97 15.60 20.32
N LEU A 91 -14.85 14.80 20.93
CA LEU A 91 -14.48 13.88 22.02
C LEU A 91 -13.63 12.69 21.55
N LEU A 92 -13.85 12.22 20.32
CA LEU A 92 -13.06 11.13 19.75
C LEU A 92 -11.65 11.61 19.36
N VAL A 93 -11.55 12.79 18.74
CA VAL A 93 -10.28 13.43 18.39
C VAL A 93 -9.47 13.77 19.63
N SER A 94 -10.12 14.14 20.75
CA SER A 94 -9.41 14.38 22.01
C SER A 94 -8.82 13.13 22.67
N GLN A 95 -8.95 11.95 22.07
CA GLN A 95 -8.22 10.73 22.48
C GLN A 95 -7.11 10.35 21.48
N HIS A 96 -7.06 11.02 20.33
CA HIS A 96 -6.14 10.75 19.23
C HIS A 96 -5.02 11.80 19.25
N ILE A 97 -3.82 11.40 19.66
CA ILE A 97 -2.61 12.25 19.68
C ILE A 97 -1.54 11.76 18.69
N GLY A 98 -1.79 10.67 17.96
CA GLY A 98 -0.87 10.17 16.94
C GLY A 98 -0.86 11.05 15.68
N ASP A 99 0.30 11.18 15.04
CA ASP A 99 0.44 12.00 13.83
C ASP A 99 -0.37 11.43 12.66
N CYS A 100 -1.23 12.27 12.09
CA CYS A 100 -1.96 11.93 10.87
C CYS A 100 -1.07 12.01 9.62
N LYS A 101 -0.22 13.04 9.54
CA LYS A 101 0.70 13.28 8.41
C LYS A 101 2.11 13.55 8.92
N ALA A 102 3.10 13.16 8.11
CA ALA A 102 4.50 13.41 8.41
C ALA A 102 4.83 14.91 8.43
N PRO A 103 5.69 15.38 9.36
CA PRO A 103 6.08 16.80 9.45
C PRO A 103 6.75 17.32 8.16
N CYS A 104 7.49 16.47 7.45
CA CYS A 104 8.10 16.84 6.17
C CYS A 104 7.07 17.14 5.06
N THR A 105 5.90 16.50 5.09
CA THR A 105 4.76 16.79 4.20
C THR A 105 4.04 18.07 4.62
N LEU A 106 3.86 18.29 5.93
CA LEU A 106 3.22 19.50 6.46
C LEU A 106 4.07 20.75 6.19
N ASN A 107 5.39 20.65 6.28
CA ASN A 107 6.30 21.78 6.06
C ASN A 107 6.65 22.02 4.58
N CYS A 108 6.20 21.15 3.66
CA CYS A 108 6.33 21.40 2.22
C CYS A 108 5.21 22.35 1.78
N PRO A 109 5.52 23.52 1.17
CA PRO A 109 4.47 24.46 0.74
C PRO A 109 3.43 23.88 -0.22
N ALA A 110 3.84 22.93 -1.07
CA ALA A 110 2.95 22.23 -2.00
C ALA A 110 2.25 21.00 -1.39
N HIS A 111 2.55 20.68 -0.12
CA HIS A 111 2.08 19.49 0.58
C HIS A 111 2.30 18.19 -0.23
N THR A 112 3.48 18.04 -0.85
CA THR A 112 3.89 16.80 -1.51
C THR A 112 3.98 15.68 -0.48
N ASP A 113 3.56 14.47 -0.82
CA ASP A 113 3.64 13.31 0.08
C ASP A 113 5.08 12.78 0.22
N VAL A 114 5.86 13.48 1.06
CA VAL A 114 7.29 13.20 1.26
C VAL A 114 7.54 11.79 1.78
N GLN A 115 6.76 11.35 2.77
CA GLN A 115 6.91 10.00 3.31
C GLN A 115 6.63 8.95 2.24
N GLY A 116 5.53 9.10 1.49
CA GLY A 116 5.17 8.17 0.43
C GLY A 116 6.24 8.06 -0.66
N TYR A 117 6.69 9.18 -1.25
CA TYR A 117 7.62 9.08 -2.38
C TYR A 117 9.04 8.68 -1.96
N VAL A 118 9.47 9.02 -0.74
CA VAL A 118 10.74 8.57 -0.18
C VAL A 118 10.71 7.06 0.07
N GLY A 119 9.64 6.53 0.65
CA GLY A 119 9.52 5.09 0.86
C GLY A 119 9.33 4.30 -0.43
N LEU A 120 8.69 4.87 -1.47
CA LEU A 120 8.62 4.22 -2.79
C LEU A 120 10.02 4.05 -3.39
N VAL A 121 10.92 5.04 -3.23
CA VAL A 121 12.33 4.88 -3.63
C VAL A 121 13.04 3.85 -2.76
N ALA A 122 12.79 3.83 -1.44
CA ALA A 122 13.33 2.80 -0.55
C ALA A 122 12.87 1.38 -0.95
N ASN A 123 11.68 1.25 -1.52
CA ASN A 123 11.11 0.01 -2.04
C ASN A 123 11.52 -0.31 -3.49
N GLY A 124 12.46 0.45 -4.08
CA GLY A 124 12.92 0.21 -5.45
C GLY A 124 11.94 0.63 -6.55
N GLN A 125 10.98 1.52 -6.26
CA GLN A 125 9.95 1.98 -7.20
C GLN A 125 10.09 3.48 -7.58
N PRO A 126 11.16 3.89 -8.28
CA PRO A 126 11.38 5.30 -8.63
C PRO A 126 10.29 5.87 -9.56
N LYS A 127 9.75 5.06 -10.48
CA LYS A 127 8.68 5.51 -11.39
C LYS A 127 7.38 5.81 -10.63
N GLU A 128 6.97 4.93 -9.71
CA GLU A 128 5.81 5.18 -8.85
C GLU A 128 6.04 6.35 -7.89
N SER A 129 7.26 6.49 -7.36
CA SER A 129 7.68 7.65 -6.57
C SER A 129 7.46 8.95 -7.35
N LEU A 130 7.88 9.00 -8.60
CA LEU A 130 7.68 10.18 -9.44
C LEU A 130 6.20 10.45 -9.72
N LYS A 131 5.39 9.42 -10.03
CA LYS A 131 3.94 9.59 -10.24
C LYS A 131 3.30 10.26 -9.03
N LEU A 132 3.65 9.79 -7.81
CA LEU A 132 3.18 10.37 -6.56
C LEU A 132 3.65 11.82 -6.37
N ILE A 133 4.92 12.13 -6.69
CA ILE A 133 5.43 13.51 -6.66
C ILE A 133 4.62 14.40 -7.62
N LYS A 134 4.39 13.95 -8.85
CA LYS A 134 3.63 14.66 -9.91
C LYS A 134 2.15 14.86 -9.57
N GLU A 135 1.61 14.24 -8.52
CA GLU A 135 0.26 14.57 -8.02
C GLU A 135 0.14 15.99 -7.46
N LYS A 136 1.26 16.54 -6.96
CA LYS A 136 1.37 17.85 -6.28
C LYS A 136 2.46 18.75 -6.87
N LEU A 137 3.45 18.18 -7.55
CA LEU A 137 4.63 18.90 -8.01
C LEU A 137 4.89 18.63 -9.51
N PRO A 138 4.52 19.56 -10.40
CA PRO A 138 4.65 19.38 -11.86
C PRO A 138 6.10 19.44 -12.38
N LEU A 139 7.00 20.09 -11.64
CA LEU A 139 8.40 20.31 -12.02
C LEU A 139 9.39 19.69 -11.01
N PRO A 140 9.32 18.37 -10.75
CA PRO A 140 10.11 17.72 -9.70
C PRO A 140 11.62 17.73 -9.94
N ALA A 141 12.10 17.61 -11.18
CA ALA A 141 13.53 17.61 -11.51
C ALA A 141 14.16 19.00 -11.31
N SER A 142 13.45 20.06 -11.68
CA SER A 142 13.89 21.44 -11.41
C SER A 142 13.89 21.73 -9.91
N ILE A 143 12.81 21.39 -9.22
CA ILE A 143 12.64 21.69 -7.80
C ILE A 143 13.55 20.83 -6.92
N GLY A 144 13.85 19.59 -7.30
CA GLY A 144 14.83 18.75 -6.61
C GLY A 144 16.22 19.40 -6.54
N ARG A 145 16.59 20.21 -7.55
CA ARG A 145 17.89 20.88 -7.65
C ARG A 145 17.98 22.24 -6.95
N VAL A 146 16.88 22.99 -6.89
CA VAL A 146 16.92 24.42 -6.47
C VAL A 146 16.16 24.73 -5.20
N CYS A 147 15.40 23.77 -4.67
CA CYS A 147 14.60 23.97 -3.46
C CYS A 147 15.50 24.19 -2.23
N PRO A 148 15.10 25.01 -1.25
CA PRO A 148 15.79 25.13 0.05
C PRO A 148 15.40 24.06 1.07
N HIS A 149 14.71 23.02 0.61
CA HIS A 149 14.34 21.80 1.34
C HIS A 149 13.71 22.04 2.74
N PRO A 150 12.62 22.82 2.86
CA PRO A 150 11.95 23.03 4.15
C PRO A 150 11.48 21.71 4.78
N CYS A 151 11.13 20.71 3.96
CA CYS A 151 10.83 19.35 4.40
C CYS A 151 11.97 18.67 5.16
N GLU A 152 13.25 18.96 4.85
CA GLU A 152 14.41 18.39 5.57
C GLU A 152 14.60 19.07 6.94
N LYS A 153 14.28 20.37 7.05
CA LYS A 153 14.31 21.13 8.31
C LYS A 153 13.28 20.61 9.33
N ALA A 154 12.18 20.01 8.85
CA ALA A 154 11.14 19.39 9.66
C ALA A 154 11.33 17.86 9.82
N CYS A 155 12.38 17.27 9.24
CA CYS A 155 12.59 15.83 9.28
C CYS A 155 13.00 15.38 10.68
N ARG A 156 12.18 14.54 11.33
CA ARG A 156 12.46 14.05 12.69
C ARG A 156 13.71 13.17 12.81
N ARG A 157 14.26 12.67 11.70
CA ARG A 157 15.58 12.01 11.70
C ARG A 157 16.68 12.92 12.29
N GLN A 158 16.49 14.25 12.26
CA GLN A 158 17.37 15.22 12.91
C GLN A 158 17.53 15.06 14.44
N HIS A 159 16.58 14.35 15.06
CA HIS A 159 16.65 14.02 16.49
C HIS A 159 17.58 12.83 16.79
N VAL A 160 17.84 11.99 15.78
CA VAL A 160 18.82 10.89 15.82
C VAL A 160 20.17 11.37 15.29
N GLU A 161 20.19 12.00 14.11
CA GLU A 161 21.40 12.32 13.33
C GLU A 161 21.11 13.34 12.21
N GLU A 162 21.73 13.26 11.03
CA GLU A 162 21.39 14.11 9.88
C GLU A 162 20.05 13.73 9.22
N PRO A 163 19.28 14.71 8.69
CA PRO A 163 17.99 14.44 8.06
C PRO A 163 18.13 13.58 6.79
N VAL A 164 17.01 13.00 6.35
CA VAL A 164 16.94 12.30 5.06
C VAL A 164 17.10 13.32 3.91
N SER A 165 17.87 12.95 2.89
CA SER A 165 18.09 13.71 1.65
C SER A 165 16.91 13.65 0.71
N ILE A 166 15.77 14.14 1.19
CA ILE A 166 14.49 14.19 0.50
C ILE A 166 14.65 14.86 -0.89
N ALA A 167 15.47 15.90 -0.97
CA ALA A 167 15.73 16.60 -2.22
C ALA A 167 16.44 15.75 -3.27
N CYS A 168 17.52 15.07 -2.88
CA CYS A 168 18.28 14.20 -3.78
C CYS A 168 17.46 13.00 -4.22
N ILE A 169 16.64 12.43 -3.33
CA ILE A 169 15.70 11.36 -3.66
C ILE A 169 14.68 11.83 -4.70
N LYS A 170 14.14 13.05 -4.55
CA LYS A 170 13.24 13.66 -5.54
C LYS A 170 13.91 13.87 -6.90
N THR A 171 15.14 14.39 -6.90
CA THR A 171 15.95 14.55 -8.12
C THR A 171 16.18 13.20 -8.78
N TYR A 172 16.53 12.16 -8.01
CA TYR A 172 16.71 10.80 -8.51
C TYR A 172 15.44 10.24 -9.17
N ALA A 173 14.29 10.32 -8.50
CA ALA A 173 13.03 9.85 -9.07
C ALA A 173 12.64 10.60 -10.35
N ALA A 174 12.87 11.91 -10.40
CA ALA A 174 12.57 12.72 -11.58
C ALA A 174 13.52 12.46 -12.75
N ASP A 175 14.82 12.35 -12.49
CA ASP A 175 15.81 12.05 -13.52
C ASP A 175 15.67 10.62 -14.04
N TYR A 176 15.26 9.66 -13.20
CA TYR A 176 14.98 8.29 -13.63
C TYR A 176 13.92 8.25 -14.75
N ASP A 177 12.86 9.03 -14.62
CA ASP A 177 11.80 9.14 -15.64
C ASP A 177 12.25 9.92 -16.87
N LEU A 178 12.89 11.09 -16.67
CA LEU A 178 13.34 11.93 -17.79
C LEU A 178 14.42 11.27 -18.66
N ASN A 179 15.18 10.33 -18.10
CA ASN A 179 16.17 9.53 -18.84
C ASN A 179 15.61 8.19 -19.34
N SER A 180 14.31 7.91 -19.15
CA SER A 180 13.67 6.69 -19.65
C SER A 180 13.03 6.91 -21.02
N ASP A 181 12.86 5.82 -21.78
CA ASP A 181 12.14 5.86 -23.07
C ASP A 181 10.62 6.08 -22.92
N ASP A 182 10.09 5.95 -21.69
CA ASP A 182 8.66 6.05 -21.37
C ASP A 182 8.43 7.06 -20.24
N VAL A 183 8.64 8.34 -20.59
CA VAL A 183 8.42 9.50 -19.71
C VAL A 183 6.95 9.58 -19.28
N TYR A 184 6.70 9.66 -17.98
CA TYR A 184 5.37 9.66 -17.44
C TYR A 184 4.62 10.97 -17.73
N ILE A 185 3.53 10.85 -18.48
CA ILE A 185 2.52 11.89 -18.73
C ILE A 185 1.27 11.54 -17.89
N PRO A 186 0.78 12.45 -17.03
CA PRO A 186 -0.42 12.20 -16.22
C PRO A 186 -1.68 11.99 -17.05
N THR A 187 -2.55 11.11 -16.58
CA THR A 187 -3.89 10.92 -17.14
C THR A 187 -4.75 12.17 -16.96
N LEU A 188 -5.40 12.60 -18.04
CA LEU A 188 -6.30 13.76 -18.05
C LEU A 188 -7.75 13.30 -17.83
N LYS A 189 -8.54 14.08 -17.08
CA LYS A 189 -10.00 13.91 -17.01
C LYS A 189 -10.66 14.17 -18.37
N PRO A 190 -11.90 13.69 -18.58
CA PRO A 190 -12.68 14.02 -19.78
C PRO A 190 -12.77 15.53 -20.01
N ALA A 191 -12.74 15.95 -21.28
CA ALA A 191 -12.75 17.36 -21.63
C ALA A 191 -14.01 18.07 -21.11
N THR A 192 -13.81 19.16 -20.37
CA THR A 192 -14.91 19.96 -19.78
C THR A 192 -15.55 20.94 -20.76
N GLY A 193 -14.87 21.19 -21.89
CA GLY A 193 -15.24 22.23 -22.87
C GLY A 193 -14.85 23.65 -22.45
N LYS A 194 -14.32 23.86 -21.24
CA LYS A 194 -13.88 25.16 -20.73
C LYS A 194 -12.47 25.51 -21.20
N LYS A 195 -12.21 26.81 -21.35
CA LYS A 195 -10.93 27.36 -21.80
C LYS A 195 -10.36 28.31 -20.77
N VAL A 196 -9.08 28.15 -20.44
CA VAL A 196 -8.36 29.00 -19.50
C VAL A 196 -7.14 29.62 -20.17
N ALA A 197 -6.93 30.91 -19.94
CA ALA A 197 -5.67 31.58 -20.28
C ALA A 197 -4.76 31.64 -19.06
N VAL A 198 -3.51 31.25 -19.22
CA VAL A 198 -2.47 31.37 -18.19
C VAL A 198 -1.44 32.40 -18.68
N VAL A 199 -1.22 33.45 -17.90
CA VAL A 199 -0.26 34.51 -18.23
C VAL A 199 1.03 34.28 -17.43
N GLY A 200 2.12 34.02 -18.14
CA GLY A 200 3.42 33.62 -17.61
C GLY A 200 3.59 32.10 -17.57
N ALA A 201 4.67 31.61 -18.17
CA ALA A 201 5.13 30.22 -18.14
C ALA A 201 6.22 30.02 -17.07
N GLY A 202 6.15 30.74 -15.95
CA GLY A 202 6.98 30.51 -14.76
C GLY A 202 6.43 29.39 -13.86
N PRO A 203 7.04 29.12 -12.69
CA PRO A 203 6.65 28.01 -11.81
C PRO A 203 5.17 27.98 -11.44
N ALA A 204 4.60 29.14 -11.08
CA ALA A 204 3.18 29.25 -10.75
C ALA A 204 2.25 29.01 -11.95
N GLY A 205 2.59 29.59 -13.12
CA GLY A 205 1.79 29.46 -14.33
C GLY A 205 1.84 28.05 -14.91
N LEU A 206 3.03 27.44 -14.99
CA LEU A 206 3.19 26.04 -15.40
C LEU A 206 2.46 25.10 -14.44
N SER A 207 2.50 25.37 -13.13
CA SER A 207 1.76 24.59 -12.15
C SER A 207 0.24 24.72 -12.36
N ALA A 208 -0.28 25.93 -12.49
CA ALA A 208 -1.69 26.16 -12.75
C ALA A 208 -2.15 25.47 -14.05
N ALA A 209 -1.38 25.61 -15.14
CA ALA A 209 -1.66 24.97 -16.41
C ALA A 209 -1.71 23.44 -16.30
N TYR A 210 -0.72 22.84 -15.62
CA TYR A 210 -0.65 21.40 -15.40
C TYR A 210 -1.91 20.85 -14.72
N PHE A 211 -2.35 21.48 -13.62
CA PHE A 211 -3.51 21.01 -12.88
C PHE A 211 -4.82 21.25 -13.62
N LEU A 212 -4.97 22.39 -14.31
CA LEU A 212 -6.15 22.67 -15.14
C LEU A 212 -6.28 21.71 -16.33
N LEU A 213 -5.17 21.35 -16.97
CA LEU A 213 -5.15 20.32 -18.03
C LEU A 213 -5.56 18.96 -17.47
N ARG A 214 -5.01 18.58 -16.31
CA ARG A 214 -5.36 17.32 -15.63
C ARG A 214 -6.85 17.25 -15.31
N ASP A 215 -7.47 18.38 -14.97
CA ASP A 215 -8.91 18.49 -14.72
C ASP A 215 -9.77 18.57 -16.00
N GLY A 216 -9.18 18.47 -17.18
CA GLY A 216 -9.88 18.36 -18.47
C GLY A 216 -10.16 19.70 -19.15
N HIS A 217 -9.60 20.81 -18.65
CA HIS A 217 -9.75 22.13 -19.26
C HIS A 217 -8.73 22.34 -20.38
N LYS A 218 -9.10 23.14 -21.38
CA LYS A 218 -8.15 23.58 -22.41
C LYS A 218 -7.36 24.78 -21.90
N VAL A 219 -6.03 24.72 -21.98
CA VAL A 219 -5.15 25.78 -21.48
C VAL A 219 -4.28 26.35 -22.60
N ASP A 220 -4.34 27.67 -22.77
CA ASP A 220 -3.40 28.43 -23.59
C ASP A 220 -2.53 29.30 -22.66
N ILE A 221 -1.21 29.21 -22.80
CA ILE A 221 -0.21 29.95 -22.01
C ILE A 221 0.36 31.09 -22.85
N TYR A 222 0.41 32.29 -22.29
CA TYR A 222 1.03 33.47 -22.88
C TYR A 222 2.30 33.83 -22.12
N GLU A 223 3.47 33.72 -22.76
CA GLU A 223 4.78 33.96 -22.17
C GLU A 223 5.46 35.13 -22.86
N ALA A 224 5.98 36.08 -22.07
CA ALA A 224 6.66 37.26 -22.58
C ALA A 224 8.08 36.95 -23.08
N MET A 225 8.71 35.93 -22.50
CA MET A 225 10.05 35.48 -22.84
C MET A 225 10.07 34.47 -24.01
N ASP A 226 11.26 34.21 -24.55
CA ASP A 226 11.45 33.31 -25.70
C ASP A 226 11.23 31.81 -25.38
N LYS A 227 11.34 31.43 -24.10
CA LYS A 227 11.25 30.04 -23.64
C LYS A 227 10.54 29.95 -22.28
N PRO A 228 9.92 28.79 -21.95
CA PRO A 228 9.18 28.63 -20.70
C PRO A 228 10.13 28.36 -19.51
N GLY A 229 9.62 28.52 -18.30
CA GLY A 229 10.33 28.26 -17.04
C GLY A 229 10.48 29.49 -16.14
N GLY A 230 10.27 30.70 -16.68
CA GLY A 230 10.37 31.96 -15.92
C GLY A 230 11.67 32.05 -15.11
N MET A 231 11.57 32.36 -13.81
CA MET A 231 12.74 32.47 -12.94
C MET A 231 13.58 31.17 -12.82
N LEU A 232 13.00 29.98 -13.02
CA LEU A 232 13.80 28.75 -13.05
C LEU A 232 14.76 28.73 -14.24
N ARG A 233 14.32 29.26 -15.39
CA ARG A 233 15.17 29.35 -16.58
C ARG A 233 16.12 30.54 -16.49
N TYR A 234 15.59 31.73 -16.22
CA TYR A 234 16.33 32.98 -16.44
C TYR A 234 16.98 33.53 -15.17
N GLY A 235 16.52 33.13 -13.99
CA GLY A 235 17.01 33.60 -12.70
C GLY A 235 17.97 32.64 -11.99
N ILE A 236 18.14 31.40 -12.48
CA ILE A 236 19.03 30.39 -11.91
C ILE A 236 20.11 30.01 -12.93
N PRO A 237 21.40 29.94 -12.58
CA PRO A 237 22.47 29.60 -13.52
C PRO A 237 22.41 28.15 -14.06
N GLU A 238 23.00 27.93 -15.23
CA GLU A 238 23.06 26.62 -15.92
C GLU A 238 23.72 25.52 -15.09
N TYR A 239 24.79 25.84 -14.36
CA TYR A 239 25.53 24.87 -13.55
C TYR A 239 24.71 24.28 -12.39
N ARG A 240 23.64 25.00 -11.99
CA ARG A 240 22.78 24.66 -10.85
C ARG A 240 21.45 24.07 -11.32
N LEU A 241 20.84 24.68 -12.34
CA LEU A 241 19.65 24.17 -13.01
C LEU A 241 19.86 24.18 -14.53
N PRO A 242 20.20 23.02 -15.11
CA PRO A 242 20.42 22.88 -16.55
C PRO A 242 19.16 23.21 -17.35
N LYS A 243 19.30 23.95 -18.45
CA LYS A 243 18.15 24.45 -19.23
C LYS A 243 17.41 23.33 -19.93
N ASN A 244 18.10 22.27 -20.31
CA ASN A 244 17.51 21.08 -20.89
C ASN A 244 16.57 20.34 -19.93
N VAL A 245 16.81 20.39 -18.61
CA VAL A 245 15.89 19.82 -17.61
C VAL A 245 14.58 20.61 -17.59
N VAL A 246 14.66 21.94 -17.62
CA VAL A 246 13.47 22.80 -17.71
C VAL A 246 12.73 22.58 -19.03
N ASP A 247 13.45 22.45 -20.16
CA ASP A 247 12.87 22.10 -21.46
C ASP A 247 12.13 20.75 -21.39
N ALA A 248 12.73 19.72 -20.78
CA ALA A 248 12.12 18.39 -20.68
C ALA A 248 10.84 18.39 -19.83
N GLU A 249 10.83 19.07 -18.67
CA GLU A 249 9.63 19.14 -17.82
C GLU A 249 8.51 19.97 -18.44
N THR A 250 8.86 21.04 -19.16
CA THR A 250 7.85 21.87 -19.87
C THR A 250 7.28 21.15 -21.08
N ALA A 251 8.08 20.33 -21.78
CA ALA A 251 7.61 19.48 -22.86
C ALA A 251 6.54 18.47 -22.40
N VAL A 252 6.58 17.98 -21.15
CA VAL A 252 5.51 17.14 -20.58
C VAL A 252 4.19 17.92 -20.51
N ILE A 253 4.22 19.18 -20.09
CA ILE A 253 3.02 20.04 -20.00
C ILE A 253 2.47 20.36 -21.41
N GLU A 254 3.35 20.57 -22.39
CA GLU A 254 2.94 20.71 -23.80
C GLU A 254 2.33 19.42 -24.34
N ALA A 255 2.90 18.25 -24.00
CA ALA A 255 2.38 16.94 -24.39
C ALA A 255 1.00 16.64 -23.74
N MET A 256 0.71 17.20 -22.56
CA MET A 256 -0.63 17.20 -21.96
C MET A 256 -1.64 18.09 -22.72
N GLY A 257 -1.19 18.95 -23.63
CA GLY A 257 -2.03 19.78 -24.48
C GLY A 257 -1.96 21.28 -24.22
N ALA A 258 -1.04 21.77 -23.38
CA ALA A 258 -0.80 23.20 -23.24
C ALA A 258 -0.34 23.80 -24.57
N LYS A 259 -0.87 24.97 -24.94
CA LYS A 259 -0.37 25.75 -26.07
C LYS A 259 0.36 26.98 -25.59
N ILE A 260 1.66 27.05 -25.79
CA ILE A 260 2.48 28.18 -25.32
C ILE A 260 2.72 29.14 -26.48
N SER A 261 2.37 30.41 -26.27
CA SER A 261 2.65 31.52 -27.19
C SER A 261 3.76 32.38 -26.59
N TYR A 262 4.96 32.26 -27.14
CA TYR A 262 6.16 32.99 -26.71
C TYR A 262 6.22 34.42 -27.28
N GLY A 263 6.95 35.30 -26.60
CA GLY A 263 7.12 36.70 -27.01
C GLY A 263 5.82 37.54 -26.93
N VAL A 264 4.84 37.11 -26.13
CA VAL A 264 3.55 37.82 -25.98
C VAL A 264 3.46 38.44 -24.59
N LYS A 265 3.52 39.77 -24.51
CA LYS A 265 3.42 40.53 -23.28
C LYS A 265 2.01 41.08 -23.05
N ILE A 266 1.34 40.57 -22.03
CA ILE A 266 -0.01 41.04 -21.67
C ILE A 266 0.05 42.45 -21.07
N GLY A 267 -0.85 43.32 -21.52
CA GLY A 267 -0.86 44.77 -21.28
C GLY A 267 -0.21 45.58 -22.42
N GLU A 268 0.57 44.95 -23.30
CA GLU A 268 1.20 45.60 -24.45
C GLU A 268 0.73 44.99 -25.78
N ASP A 269 0.97 43.71 -26.01
CA ASP A 269 0.59 43.01 -27.24
C ASP A 269 -0.89 42.58 -27.23
N LEU A 270 -1.39 42.18 -26.06
CA LEU A 270 -2.79 41.82 -25.82
C LEU A 270 -3.27 42.43 -24.50
N SER A 271 -4.49 42.95 -24.48
CA SER A 271 -5.13 43.46 -23.25
C SER A 271 -5.63 42.31 -22.36
N LEU A 272 -5.69 42.52 -21.04
CA LEU A 272 -6.31 41.56 -20.11
C LEU A 272 -7.80 41.35 -20.42
N GLU A 273 -8.49 42.42 -20.82
CA GLU A 273 -9.91 42.43 -21.20
C GLU A 273 -10.18 41.49 -22.40
N TYR A 274 -9.26 41.45 -23.37
CA TYR A 274 -9.34 40.50 -24.49
C TYR A 274 -9.29 39.05 -24.00
N LEU A 275 -8.41 38.74 -23.04
CA LEU A 275 -8.33 37.39 -22.47
C LEU A 275 -9.62 37.04 -21.70
N GLN A 276 -10.16 37.96 -20.89
CA GLN A 276 -11.41 37.76 -20.17
C GLN A 276 -12.61 37.52 -21.10
N ASN A 277 -12.63 38.14 -22.28
CA ASN A 277 -13.71 37.94 -23.25
C ASN A 277 -13.59 36.63 -24.03
N LYS A 278 -12.38 36.07 -24.16
CA LYS A 278 -12.10 34.89 -24.98
C LYS A 278 -12.06 33.58 -24.18
N TYR A 279 -11.74 33.64 -22.89
CA TYR A 279 -11.55 32.50 -22.01
C TYR A 279 -12.56 32.54 -20.86
N ASP A 280 -12.91 31.37 -20.33
CA ASP A 280 -13.83 31.24 -19.18
C ASP A 280 -13.18 31.70 -17.87
N ALA A 281 -11.84 31.63 -17.78
CA ALA A 281 -11.05 32.14 -16.67
C ALA A 281 -9.63 32.54 -17.11
N VAL A 282 -8.98 33.39 -16.32
CA VAL A 282 -7.60 33.84 -16.55
C VAL A 282 -6.78 33.67 -15.26
N PHE A 283 -5.58 33.11 -15.36
CA PHE A 283 -4.61 33.06 -14.26
C PHE A 283 -3.41 33.96 -14.55
N LEU A 284 -3.02 34.81 -13.60
CA LEU A 284 -1.88 35.72 -13.68
C LEU A 284 -0.71 35.20 -12.83
N GLY A 285 0.30 34.64 -13.50
CA GLY A 285 1.55 34.14 -12.92
C GLY A 285 2.77 34.89 -13.45
N ILE A 286 2.71 36.22 -13.49
CA ILE A 286 3.71 37.08 -14.17
C ILE A 286 5.08 37.15 -13.49
N GLY A 287 5.21 36.71 -12.23
CA GLY A 287 6.48 36.69 -11.49
C GLY A 287 7.01 38.08 -11.05
N ALA A 288 8.18 38.08 -10.39
CA ALA A 288 8.87 39.28 -9.94
C ALA A 288 10.19 39.48 -10.72
N TRP A 289 10.15 40.21 -11.84
CA TRP A 289 11.27 40.33 -12.76
C TRP A 289 12.18 41.53 -12.51
N LYS A 290 11.73 42.51 -11.72
CA LYS A 290 12.45 43.77 -11.55
C LYS A 290 13.46 43.69 -10.40
N SER A 291 14.73 43.98 -10.69
CA SER A 291 15.77 44.08 -9.65
C SER A 291 15.46 45.22 -8.67
N SER A 292 15.60 44.97 -7.36
CA SER A 292 15.53 46.04 -6.35
C SER A 292 16.75 46.96 -6.42
N SER A 293 16.55 48.26 -6.15
CA SER A 293 17.62 49.26 -6.20
C SER A 293 18.59 49.18 -5.00
N LEU A 294 19.82 49.70 -5.16
CA LEU A 294 20.83 49.76 -4.09
C LEU A 294 20.43 50.75 -2.99
N ARG A 295 19.63 51.76 -3.35
CA ARG A 295 19.14 52.83 -2.45
C ARG A 295 20.28 53.64 -1.85
N CYS A 296 21.35 53.84 -2.61
CA CYS A 296 22.47 54.70 -2.26
C CYS A 296 22.79 55.68 -3.40
N GLU A 297 23.53 56.73 -3.07
CA GLU A 297 23.98 57.70 -4.07
C GLU A 297 24.92 57.02 -5.09
N GLY A 298 24.77 57.36 -6.37
CA GLY A 298 25.59 56.80 -7.46
C GLY A 298 25.10 55.45 -8.02
N GLU A 299 23.93 54.93 -7.63
CA GLU A 299 23.43 53.62 -8.09
C GLU A 299 23.20 53.49 -9.62
N ASN A 300 23.08 54.61 -10.35
CA ASN A 300 22.92 54.63 -11.80
C ASN A 300 24.26 54.77 -12.57
N THR A 301 25.40 54.68 -11.86
CA THR A 301 26.73 54.79 -12.47
C THR A 301 26.99 53.62 -13.44
N PRO A 302 27.54 53.87 -14.65
CA PRO A 302 27.92 52.80 -15.56
C PRO A 302 28.84 51.76 -14.88
N GLY A 303 28.46 50.48 -14.95
CA GLY A 303 29.14 49.39 -14.24
C GLY A 303 28.41 48.91 -12.97
N VAL A 304 27.34 49.59 -12.56
CA VAL A 304 26.35 49.06 -11.61
C VAL A 304 25.29 48.28 -12.39
N LEU A 305 25.07 47.02 -12.05
CA LEU A 305 24.12 46.11 -12.69
C LEU A 305 23.08 45.60 -11.71
N GLY A 306 21.85 45.36 -12.19
CA GLY A 306 20.86 44.57 -11.44
C GLY A 306 21.20 43.09 -11.48
N GLY A 307 21.06 42.38 -10.36
CA GLY A 307 21.40 40.96 -10.26
C GLY A 307 20.56 40.07 -11.19
N ILE A 308 19.26 40.36 -11.31
CA ILE A 308 18.37 39.61 -12.21
C ILE A 308 18.69 39.92 -13.67
N ASP A 309 18.86 41.19 -14.00
CA ASP A 309 19.23 41.63 -15.36
C ASP A 309 20.56 41.01 -15.82
N PHE A 310 21.51 40.86 -14.90
CA PHE A 310 22.78 40.17 -15.12
C PHE A 310 22.55 38.68 -15.41
N LEU A 311 21.82 37.95 -14.55
CA LEU A 311 21.59 36.51 -14.73
C LEU A 311 20.77 36.20 -15.98
N ILE A 312 19.76 37.02 -16.33
CA ILE A 312 18.99 36.89 -17.57
C ILE A 312 19.92 36.96 -18.79
N LYS A 313 20.79 37.97 -18.85
CA LYS A 313 21.73 38.12 -19.97
C LYS A 313 22.67 36.92 -20.09
N VAL A 314 23.16 36.41 -18.97
CA VAL A 314 24.01 35.20 -18.95
C VAL A 314 23.23 33.99 -19.44
N ALA A 315 22.01 33.78 -18.96
CA ALA A 315 21.16 32.65 -19.36
C ALA A 315 20.80 32.69 -20.86
N GLU A 316 20.68 33.87 -21.44
CA GLU A 316 20.43 34.08 -22.88
C GLU A 316 21.71 34.06 -23.74
N ASN A 317 22.88 33.79 -23.15
CA ASN A 317 24.18 33.88 -23.81
C ASN A 317 24.46 35.26 -24.46
N LYS A 318 23.87 36.33 -23.91
CA LYS A 318 24.15 37.70 -24.33
C LYS A 318 25.48 38.17 -23.74
N PRO A 319 26.22 39.04 -24.44
CA PRO A 319 27.49 39.56 -23.93
C PRO A 319 27.28 40.37 -22.66
N VAL A 320 28.00 40.01 -21.60
CA VAL A 320 28.03 40.74 -20.33
C VAL A 320 29.45 41.26 -20.11
N LYS A 321 29.60 42.57 -19.92
CA LYS A 321 30.88 43.18 -19.56
C LYS A 321 31.05 43.11 -18.05
N ILE A 322 31.95 42.25 -17.60
CA ILE A 322 32.33 42.13 -16.19
C ILE A 322 33.78 42.60 -16.03
N GLY A 323 34.05 43.35 -14.97
CA GLY A 323 35.39 43.79 -14.62
C GLY A 323 36.19 42.72 -13.87
N LYS A 324 37.43 43.05 -13.48
CA LYS A 324 38.30 42.11 -12.75
C LYS A 324 37.93 42.02 -11.27
N LYS A 325 37.55 43.15 -10.67
CA LYS A 325 37.06 43.24 -9.29
C LYS A 325 35.55 43.47 -9.27
N VAL A 326 34.79 42.50 -8.75
CA VAL A 326 33.31 42.54 -8.73
C VAL A 326 32.80 42.57 -7.30
N ILE A 327 31.92 43.52 -6.98
CA ILE A 327 31.18 43.54 -5.72
C ILE A 327 29.73 43.11 -5.97
N VAL A 328 29.26 42.12 -5.22
CA VAL A 328 27.86 41.67 -5.21
C VAL A 328 27.23 42.13 -3.89
N VAL A 329 26.20 42.98 -3.97
CA VAL A 329 25.52 43.48 -2.77
C VAL A 329 24.26 42.65 -2.52
N GLY A 330 24.25 41.86 -1.46
CA GLY A 330 23.14 40.96 -1.14
C GLY A 330 23.58 39.74 -0.32
N GLY A 331 22.61 38.98 0.19
CA GLY A 331 22.89 37.78 0.99
C GLY A 331 21.95 36.58 0.75
N GLY A 332 21.06 36.67 -0.25
CA GLY A 332 20.17 35.57 -0.64
C GLY A 332 20.77 34.66 -1.72
N ASN A 333 20.05 33.61 -2.11
CA ASN A 333 20.52 32.65 -3.12
C ASN A 333 20.88 33.32 -4.45
N THR A 334 20.10 34.33 -4.90
CA THR A 334 20.44 35.12 -6.09
C THR A 334 21.81 35.80 -5.99
N ALA A 335 22.19 36.27 -4.80
CA ALA A 335 23.52 36.88 -4.60
C ALA A 335 24.63 35.84 -4.74
N MET A 336 24.41 34.60 -4.28
CA MET A 336 25.36 33.50 -4.45
C MET A 336 25.47 33.10 -5.93
N ASP A 337 24.33 32.97 -6.61
CA ASP A 337 24.28 32.67 -8.05
C ASP A 337 25.02 33.74 -8.87
N VAL A 338 24.83 35.03 -8.55
CA VAL A 338 25.55 36.16 -9.19
C VAL A 338 27.05 36.08 -8.90
N ALA A 339 27.45 35.85 -7.65
CA ALA A 339 28.87 35.82 -7.26
C ALA A 339 29.62 34.67 -7.96
N ARG A 340 29.05 33.47 -7.91
CA ARG A 340 29.61 32.26 -8.52
C ARG A 340 29.61 32.32 -10.06
N THR A 341 28.59 32.94 -10.65
CA THR A 341 28.56 33.22 -12.10
C THR A 341 29.64 34.22 -12.49
N SER A 342 29.89 35.24 -11.67
CA SER A 342 30.93 36.26 -11.93
C SER A 342 32.33 35.64 -12.01
N ILE A 343 32.64 34.68 -11.14
CA ILE A 343 33.89 33.90 -11.19
C ILE A 343 34.01 33.16 -12.53
N ARG A 344 32.94 32.46 -12.94
CA ARG A 344 32.92 31.69 -14.20
C ARG A 344 33.06 32.57 -15.45
N LEU A 345 32.67 33.84 -15.36
CA LEU A 345 32.85 34.83 -16.43
C LEU A 345 34.24 35.49 -16.42
N GLY A 346 35.13 35.11 -15.50
CA GLY A 346 36.53 35.52 -15.49
C GLY A 346 36.88 36.65 -14.53
N ALA A 347 36.03 36.97 -13.54
CA ALA A 347 36.41 37.89 -12.47
C ALA A 347 37.58 37.33 -11.65
N GLU A 348 38.61 38.16 -11.40
CA GLU A 348 39.80 37.79 -10.61
C GLU A 348 39.51 37.87 -9.09
N GLU A 349 38.67 38.82 -8.68
CA GLU A 349 38.20 38.99 -7.30
C GLU A 349 36.68 39.22 -7.28
N VAL A 350 35.95 38.40 -6.51
CA VAL A 350 34.51 38.59 -6.28
C VAL A 350 34.25 38.75 -4.79
N ARG A 351 33.60 39.85 -4.40
CA ARG A 351 33.29 40.20 -3.02
C ARG A 351 31.79 40.33 -2.80
N VAL A 352 31.24 39.54 -1.88
CA VAL A 352 29.86 39.70 -1.40
C VAL A 352 29.83 40.69 -0.23
N VAL A 353 29.07 41.77 -0.38
CA VAL A 353 28.82 42.75 0.67
C VAL A 353 27.44 42.49 1.28
N TYR A 354 27.40 42.22 2.58
CA TYR A 354 26.16 41.95 3.31
C TYR A 354 26.09 42.74 4.62
N ARG A 355 24.94 43.38 4.84
CA ARG A 355 24.71 44.28 5.99
C ARG A 355 24.54 43.59 7.35
N ARG A 356 24.52 42.26 7.40
CA ARG A 356 24.44 41.46 8.65
C ARG A 356 25.58 40.45 8.67
N THR A 357 25.60 39.56 9.67
CA THR A 357 26.59 38.48 9.73
C THR A 357 26.15 37.28 8.90
N GLU A 358 27.04 36.29 8.79
CA GLU A 358 26.77 35.04 8.07
C GLU A 358 25.54 34.30 8.60
N SER A 359 25.31 34.29 9.92
CA SER A 359 24.17 33.59 10.53
C SER A 359 22.80 34.15 10.14
N GLU A 360 22.73 35.41 9.71
CA GLU A 360 21.49 36.03 9.23
C GLU A 360 21.40 36.06 7.69
N MET A 361 22.32 35.43 6.96
CA MET A 361 22.21 35.32 5.50
C MET A 361 20.98 34.48 5.11
N PRO A 362 20.12 34.98 4.19
CA PRO A 362 18.99 34.19 3.68
C PRO A 362 19.38 33.04 2.74
N ALA A 363 20.60 33.03 2.18
CA ALA A 363 21.06 31.95 1.31
C ALA A 363 21.21 30.63 2.08
N GLU A 364 21.04 29.51 1.38
CA GLU A 364 21.25 28.20 1.99
C GLU A 364 22.74 28.00 2.34
N LYS A 365 23.01 27.34 3.48
CA LYS A 365 24.37 27.20 4.01
C LYS A 365 25.34 26.56 3.00
N ILE A 366 24.85 25.60 2.23
CA ILE A 366 25.63 24.92 1.19
C ILE A 366 26.05 25.88 0.07
N GLU A 367 25.17 26.80 -0.35
CA GLU A 367 25.49 27.79 -1.39
C GLU A 367 26.56 28.78 -0.92
N ILE A 368 26.53 29.16 0.37
CA ILE A 368 27.55 30.00 1.00
C ILE A 368 28.88 29.25 1.06
N HIS A 369 28.85 27.97 1.45
CA HIS A 369 30.05 27.13 1.55
C HIS A 369 30.70 26.93 0.18
N GLU A 370 29.93 26.52 -0.83
CA GLU A 370 30.42 26.32 -2.19
C GLU A 370 30.96 27.62 -2.82
N ALA A 371 30.34 28.77 -2.52
CA ALA A 371 30.85 30.07 -2.96
C ALA A 371 32.21 30.41 -2.34
N LYS A 372 32.41 30.10 -1.04
CA LYS A 372 33.71 30.27 -0.37
C LYS A 372 34.78 29.36 -0.98
N GLU A 373 34.46 28.09 -1.24
CA GLU A 373 35.36 27.14 -1.90
C GLU A 373 35.77 27.61 -3.31
N GLU A 374 34.88 28.27 -4.03
CA GLU A 374 35.16 28.84 -5.35
C GLU A 374 35.99 30.16 -5.29
N GLY A 375 36.20 30.72 -4.08
CA GLY A 375 37.04 31.91 -3.85
C GLY A 375 36.28 33.22 -3.61
N VAL A 376 34.97 33.18 -3.36
CA VAL A 376 34.19 34.39 -3.03
C VAL A 376 34.59 34.94 -1.66
N ILE A 377 34.89 36.24 -1.61
CA ILE A 377 35.23 36.96 -0.38
C ILE A 377 33.95 37.54 0.24
N PHE A 378 33.74 37.37 1.54
CA PHE A 378 32.57 37.90 2.24
C PHE A 378 32.95 39.09 3.13
N SER A 379 32.27 40.22 2.91
CA SER A 379 32.34 41.44 3.73
C SER A 379 31.01 41.62 4.45
N PHE A 380 30.95 41.08 5.67
CA PHE A 380 29.80 41.18 6.57
C PHE A 380 29.71 42.55 7.24
N LEU A 381 28.56 42.82 7.86
CA LEU A 381 28.31 44.05 8.60
C LEU A 381 28.64 45.31 7.79
N SER A 382 28.37 45.26 6.48
CA SER A 382 28.71 46.32 5.54
C SER A 382 27.48 46.64 4.69
N ALA A 383 26.98 47.87 4.75
CA ALA A 383 25.85 48.31 3.93
C ALA A 383 26.29 49.38 2.91
N PRO A 384 25.81 49.35 1.66
CA PRO A 384 26.18 50.33 0.65
C PRO A 384 25.74 51.74 1.06
N ALA A 385 26.66 52.71 1.04
CA ALA A 385 26.38 54.12 1.35
C ALA A 385 26.56 55.04 0.13
N LEU A 386 27.61 54.81 -0.67
CA LEU A 386 27.90 55.59 -1.88
C LEU A 386 28.63 54.70 -2.91
N VAL A 387 28.19 54.75 -4.17
CA VAL A 387 28.94 54.20 -5.30
C VAL A 387 29.96 55.23 -5.75
N GLU A 388 31.24 54.87 -5.72
CA GLU A 388 32.33 55.74 -6.16
C GLU A 388 32.55 55.57 -7.67
N SER A 389 32.87 56.69 -8.35
CA SER A 389 33.10 56.73 -9.79
C SER A 389 34.39 57.47 -10.11
N ASP A 390 35.08 57.03 -11.16
CA ASP A 390 36.24 57.71 -11.76
C ASP A 390 35.84 58.83 -12.77
N GLY A 391 34.53 59.07 -12.94
CA GLY A 391 33.95 60.03 -13.89
C GLY A 391 33.36 59.40 -15.14
N GLU A 392 33.74 58.17 -15.49
CA GLU A 392 33.19 57.42 -16.63
C GLU A 392 32.45 56.15 -16.21
N LYS A 393 32.93 55.48 -15.16
CA LYS A 393 32.37 54.22 -14.66
C LYS A 393 32.57 54.09 -13.15
N VAL A 394 32.08 52.98 -12.60
CA VAL A 394 32.29 52.63 -11.19
C VAL A 394 33.78 52.34 -10.91
N SER A 395 34.27 52.83 -9.77
CA SER A 395 35.63 52.57 -9.26
C SER A 395 35.64 51.89 -7.89
N GLY A 396 34.52 51.92 -7.16
CA GLY A 396 34.41 51.29 -5.85
C GLY A 396 33.04 51.45 -5.19
N LEU A 397 32.87 50.80 -4.05
CA LEU A 397 31.70 50.93 -3.19
C LEU A 397 32.15 51.34 -1.79
N LYS A 398 31.69 52.51 -1.36
CA LYS A 398 31.79 52.94 0.03
C LYS A 398 30.65 52.34 0.82
N CYS A 399 30.98 51.56 1.83
CA CYS A 399 30.07 50.89 2.72
C CYS A 399 30.14 51.51 4.11
N GLU A 400 28.98 51.67 4.76
CA GLU A 400 28.91 51.96 6.18
C GLU A 400 28.99 50.65 6.98
N THR A 401 29.81 50.64 8.03
CA THR A 401 29.92 49.54 8.97
C THR A 401 28.65 49.46 9.82
N MET A 402 28.18 48.23 10.03
CA MET A 402 26.95 47.93 10.75
C MET A 402 27.25 47.20 12.06
N VAL A 403 26.39 47.37 13.04
CA VAL A 403 26.31 46.51 14.23
C VAL A 403 24.93 45.87 14.30
N LEU A 404 24.81 44.73 14.97
CA LEU A 404 23.53 44.05 15.14
C LEU A 404 22.80 44.59 16.37
N GLY A 405 21.66 45.23 16.15
CA GLY A 405 20.72 45.64 17.19
C GLY A 405 19.70 44.55 17.56
N GLU A 406 18.55 44.97 18.05
CA GLU A 406 17.45 44.07 18.44
C GLU A 406 16.89 43.27 17.25
N ARG A 407 16.24 42.14 17.56
CA ARG A 407 15.59 41.31 16.55
C ARG A 407 14.38 42.03 15.96
N ASP A 408 14.27 42.05 14.64
CA ASP A 408 13.11 42.53 13.91
C ASP A 408 11.93 41.54 14.01
N ALA A 409 10.77 41.92 13.46
CA ALA A 409 9.56 41.08 13.45
C ALA A 409 9.73 39.75 12.69
N SER A 410 10.80 39.58 11.91
CA SER A 410 11.17 38.31 11.27
C SER A 410 12.10 37.45 12.13
N GLY A 411 12.43 37.89 13.36
CA GLY A 411 13.33 37.22 14.28
C GLY A 411 14.82 37.44 14.00
N ARG A 412 15.17 38.22 12.96
CA ARG A 412 16.56 38.50 12.57
C ARG A 412 17.05 39.78 13.24
N GLN A 413 18.32 39.83 13.65
CA GLN A 413 18.86 41.07 14.20
C GLN A 413 18.86 42.20 13.16
N LYS A 414 18.41 43.38 13.58
CA LYS A 414 18.35 44.56 12.74
C LYS A 414 19.76 45.14 12.61
N PRO A 415 20.24 45.43 11.39
CA PRO A 415 21.51 46.11 11.21
C PRO A 415 21.33 47.60 11.57
N GLU A 416 22.25 48.13 12.38
CA GLU A 416 22.28 49.52 12.81
C GLU A 416 23.59 50.19 12.37
N PRO A 417 23.53 51.40 11.80
CA PRO A 417 24.70 52.11 11.31
C PRO A 417 25.62 52.54 12.45
N THR A 418 26.95 52.44 12.26
CA THR A 418 27.93 52.94 13.23
C THR A 418 28.45 54.34 12.92
N GLY A 419 28.23 54.86 11.71
CA GLY A 419 28.87 56.07 11.20
C GLY A 419 30.33 55.88 10.75
N GLU A 420 30.89 54.67 10.86
CA GLU A 420 32.20 54.32 10.31
C GLU A 420 32.07 53.81 8.87
N TYR A 421 33.02 54.13 8.00
CA TYR A 421 32.96 53.77 6.58
C TYR A 421 34.20 53.01 6.13
N VAL A 422 33.99 52.03 5.26
CA VAL A 422 35.03 51.26 4.57
C VAL A 422 34.76 51.32 3.07
N THR A 423 35.80 51.52 2.26
CA THR A 423 35.70 51.53 0.80
C THR A 423 36.31 50.27 0.22
N PHE A 424 35.60 49.64 -0.71
CA PHE A 424 36.06 48.49 -1.47
C PHE A 424 36.20 48.87 -2.95
N GLU A 425 37.37 48.65 -3.54
CA GLU A 425 37.59 48.89 -4.98
C GLU A 425 36.81 47.88 -5.83
N ALA A 426 36.18 48.35 -6.90
CA ALA A 426 35.45 47.50 -7.83
C ALA A 426 35.31 48.13 -9.22
N ASP A 427 35.45 47.30 -10.25
CA ASP A 427 35.17 47.65 -11.65
C ASP A 427 33.69 47.38 -12.02
N THR A 428 32.99 46.60 -11.20
CA THR A 428 31.59 46.21 -11.42
C THR A 428 30.90 46.01 -10.08
N ILE A 429 29.70 46.57 -9.91
CA ILE A 429 28.85 46.36 -8.74
C ILE A 429 27.55 45.70 -9.20
N ILE A 430 27.12 44.63 -8.54
CA ILE A 430 25.88 43.93 -8.89
C ILE A 430 24.93 43.95 -7.69
N ALA A 431 23.77 44.58 -7.86
CA ALA A 431 22.73 44.70 -6.85
C ALA A 431 21.83 43.45 -6.81
N ALA A 432 22.03 42.60 -5.81
CA ALA A 432 21.27 41.35 -5.59
C ALA A 432 20.48 41.40 -4.27
N ILE A 433 19.76 42.51 -4.03
CA ILE A 433 19.11 42.84 -2.76
C ILE A 433 17.63 42.41 -2.71
N GLY A 434 17.03 42.05 -3.85
CA GLY A 434 15.64 41.64 -3.93
C GLY A 434 15.06 41.73 -5.34
N GLN A 435 13.79 41.36 -5.46
CA GLN A 435 13.01 41.42 -6.68
C GLN A 435 11.66 42.09 -6.41
N GLU A 436 11.10 42.76 -7.41
CA GLU A 436 9.82 43.46 -7.34
C GLU A 436 8.91 42.99 -8.48
N VAL A 437 7.60 42.96 -8.21
CA VAL A 437 6.57 42.71 -9.21
C VAL A 437 6.36 43.98 -10.02
N ASP A 438 6.33 43.84 -11.34
CA ASP A 438 5.95 44.90 -12.26
C ASP A 438 4.72 44.43 -13.06
N CYS A 439 3.55 44.99 -12.74
CA CYS A 439 2.31 44.69 -13.44
C CYS A 439 2.19 45.44 -14.79
N GLY A 440 3.10 46.38 -15.09
CA GLY A 440 3.06 47.19 -16.30
C GLY A 440 1.68 47.82 -16.54
N LYS A 441 1.06 47.48 -17.68
CA LYS A 441 -0.27 47.95 -18.09
C LYS A 441 -1.40 46.94 -17.81
N ILE A 442 -1.15 45.91 -17.01
CA ILE A 442 -2.18 44.96 -16.58
C ILE A 442 -3.02 45.62 -15.49
N ASN A 443 -4.27 45.95 -15.80
CA ASN A 443 -5.16 46.73 -14.94
C ASN A 443 -5.76 45.88 -13.79
N VAL A 444 -4.95 45.58 -12.78
CA VAL A 444 -5.35 44.85 -11.56
C VAL A 444 -4.99 45.63 -10.30
N ALA A 445 -5.76 45.44 -9.23
CA ALA A 445 -5.45 46.07 -7.94
C ALA A 445 -4.14 45.53 -7.37
N GLN A 446 -3.32 46.42 -6.79
CA GLN A 446 -2.05 46.07 -6.15
C GLN A 446 -2.08 46.36 -4.65
N ASP A 447 -1.33 45.59 -3.86
CA ASP A 447 -1.13 45.82 -2.44
C ASP A 447 -0.09 46.92 -2.17
N ARG A 448 0.20 47.20 -0.88
CA ARG A 448 1.19 48.21 -0.48
C ARG A 448 2.64 47.88 -0.91
N LYS A 449 2.91 46.67 -1.37
CA LYS A 449 4.20 46.18 -1.84
C LYS A 449 4.23 46.02 -3.37
N ASN A 450 3.22 46.54 -4.07
CA ASN A 450 3.04 46.44 -5.52
C ASN A 450 2.78 45.00 -6.03
N ASN A 451 2.47 44.04 -5.16
CA ASN A 451 2.02 42.71 -5.59
C ASN A 451 0.56 42.78 -6.02
N ILE A 452 0.10 41.86 -6.87
CA ILE A 452 -1.32 41.73 -7.24
C ILE A 452 -2.13 41.39 -5.98
N ALA A 453 -3.14 42.21 -5.68
CA ALA A 453 -4.02 41.99 -4.54
C ALA A 453 -5.00 40.83 -4.84
N ILE A 454 -4.96 39.80 -4.00
CA ILE A 454 -5.84 38.62 -4.10
C ILE A 454 -6.58 38.33 -2.79
N SER A 455 -7.72 37.66 -2.91
CA SER A 455 -8.36 36.94 -1.81
C SER A 455 -7.50 35.73 -1.42
N LYS A 456 -7.08 35.63 -0.16
CA LYS A 456 -6.13 34.60 0.30
C LYS A 456 -6.62 33.16 0.10
N GLU A 457 -7.92 32.91 0.29
CA GLU A 457 -8.48 31.55 0.17
C GLU A 457 -8.96 31.24 -1.25
N THR A 458 -9.37 32.25 -2.04
CA THR A 458 -9.97 32.03 -3.37
C THR A 458 -9.04 32.39 -4.53
N PHE A 459 -7.91 33.04 -4.28
CA PHE A 459 -6.94 33.51 -5.28
C PHE A 459 -7.52 34.49 -6.32
N GLU A 460 -8.77 34.93 -6.14
CA GLU A 460 -9.42 35.91 -6.99
C GLU A 460 -8.80 37.30 -6.81
N THR A 461 -8.63 37.98 -7.93
CA THR A 461 -8.30 39.41 -7.96
C THR A 461 -9.56 40.26 -7.76
N ASN A 462 -9.44 41.59 -7.92
CA ASN A 462 -10.60 42.48 -7.98
C ASN A 462 -11.47 42.29 -9.24
N LEU A 463 -11.02 41.52 -10.24
CA LEU A 463 -11.74 41.27 -11.49
C LEU A 463 -12.35 39.87 -11.50
N LYS A 464 -13.63 39.79 -11.89
CA LYS A 464 -14.36 38.51 -11.98
C LYS A 464 -13.70 37.58 -13.01
N GLY A 465 -13.48 36.33 -12.62
CA GLY A 465 -12.89 35.29 -13.46
C GLY A 465 -11.37 35.43 -13.66
N VAL A 466 -10.72 36.35 -12.94
CA VAL A 466 -9.27 36.57 -12.98
C VAL A 466 -8.66 36.23 -11.63
N PHE A 467 -7.72 35.30 -11.66
CA PHE A 467 -7.01 34.76 -10.50
C PHE A 467 -5.53 35.09 -10.62
N ALA A 468 -4.80 35.17 -9.51
CA ALA A 468 -3.36 35.40 -9.52
C ALA A 468 -2.65 34.56 -8.45
N GLY A 469 -1.37 34.26 -8.67
CA GLY A 469 -0.59 33.47 -7.73
C GLY A 469 0.92 33.50 -8.00
N GLY A 470 1.66 32.89 -7.10
CA GLY A 470 3.12 32.89 -7.09
C GLY A 470 3.69 34.24 -6.67
N ASP A 471 4.91 34.55 -7.12
CA ASP A 471 5.58 35.79 -6.74
C ASP A 471 4.81 37.05 -7.13
N ALA A 472 3.96 36.97 -8.17
CA ALA A 472 3.08 38.06 -8.56
C ALA A 472 2.10 38.47 -7.45
N ALA A 473 1.66 37.53 -6.60
CA ALA A 473 0.71 37.78 -5.52
C ALA A 473 1.38 37.90 -4.14
N THR A 474 2.48 37.18 -3.89
CA THR A 474 3.15 37.17 -2.57
C THR A 474 4.41 38.03 -2.48
N GLY A 475 4.93 38.50 -3.61
CA GLY A 475 6.33 38.91 -3.73
C GLY A 475 7.26 37.69 -3.82
N PRO A 476 8.57 37.91 -4.07
CA PRO A 476 9.54 36.85 -4.33
C PRO A 476 9.69 35.90 -3.15
N LYS A 477 9.44 34.61 -3.40
CA LYS A 477 9.63 33.50 -2.46
C LYS A 477 10.41 32.36 -3.13
N ILE A 478 10.41 31.18 -2.51
CA ILE A 478 11.09 29.99 -3.01
C ILE A 478 10.23 29.34 -4.10
N ALA A 479 10.82 28.73 -5.13
CA ALA A 479 10.08 28.25 -6.30
C ALA A 479 8.93 27.26 -5.97
N ILE A 480 9.08 26.46 -4.92
CA ILE A 480 8.04 25.53 -4.47
C ILE A 480 6.80 26.24 -3.90
N ASP A 481 6.93 27.44 -3.31
CA ASP A 481 5.79 28.27 -2.90
C ASP A 481 4.98 28.73 -4.13
N ALA A 482 5.67 29.12 -5.19
CA ALA A 482 5.02 29.56 -6.42
C ALA A 482 4.26 28.41 -7.09
N ILE A 483 4.84 27.20 -7.09
CA ILE A 483 4.16 25.99 -7.58
C ILE A 483 2.92 25.67 -6.73
N ALA A 484 3.04 25.76 -5.40
CA ALA A 484 1.93 25.53 -4.48
C ALA A 484 0.75 26.48 -4.75
N GLN A 485 1.03 27.78 -4.91
CA GLN A 485 -0.01 28.75 -5.25
C GLN A 485 -0.65 28.48 -6.61
N GLY A 486 0.13 28.07 -7.62
CA GLY A 486 -0.42 27.66 -8.91
C GLY A 486 -1.37 26.46 -8.78
N GLN A 487 -1.02 25.48 -7.95
CA GLN A 487 -1.87 24.33 -7.63
C GLN A 487 -3.17 24.74 -6.94
N TYR A 488 -3.08 25.59 -5.91
CA TYR A 488 -4.24 26.01 -5.13
C TYR A 488 -5.19 26.88 -5.95
N ALA A 489 -4.64 27.83 -6.72
CA ALA A 489 -5.41 28.63 -7.64
C ALA A 489 -6.11 27.77 -8.70
N ALA A 490 -5.42 26.80 -9.32
CA ALA A 490 -6.03 25.89 -10.29
C ALA A 490 -7.20 25.09 -9.68
N LYS A 491 -7.07 24.63 -8.43
CA LYS A 491 -8.16 23.93 -7.73
C LYS A 491 -9.38 24.82 -7.52
N VAL A 492 -9.18 26.08 -7.11
CA VAL A 492 -10.28 27.04 -6.95
C VAL A 492 -10.90 27.38 -8.31
N MET A 493 -10.07 27.62 -9.33
CA MET A 493 -10.51 27.88 -10.70
C MET A 493 -11.33 26.71 -11.26
N ASN A 494 -10.95 25.45 -10.99
CA ASN A 494 -11.74 24.29 -11.40
C ASN A 494 -13.16 24.37 -10.83
N SER A 495 -13.30 24.60 -9.52
CA SER A 495 -14.63 24.74 -8.90
C SER A 495 -15.40 25.92 -9.49
N TYR A 496 -14.74 27.06 -9.71
CA TYR A 496 -15.35 28.24 -10.32
C TYR A 496 -15.93 27.92 -11.71
N LEU A 497 -15.20 27.17 -12.52
CA LEU A 497 -15.62 26.73 -13.85
C LEU A 497 -16.78 25.72 -13.82
N GLU A 498 -16.92 24.96 -12.73
CA GLU A 498 -18.05 24.08 -12.43
C GLU A 498 -19.27 24.83 -11.87
N GLY A 499 -19.13 26.12 -11.54
CA GLY A 499 -20.21 27.01 -11.12
C GLY A 499 -20.27 27.33 -9.63
N ALA A 500 -19.26 26.93 -8.83
CA ALA A 500 -19.19 27.23 -7.40
C ALA A 500 -17.76 27.60 -6.98
N ILE A 501 -17.56 28.59 -6.11
CA ILE A 501 -16.23 28.89 -5.58
C ILE A 501 -16.05 28.13 -4.28
N ILE A 502 -15.16 27.13 -4.28
CA ILE A 502 -14.75 26.41 -3.08
C ILE A 502 -13.40 26.98 -2.62
N PRO A 503 -13.35 27.73 -1.49
CA PRO A 503 -12.10 28.30 -0.99
C PRO A 503 -11.08 27.20 -0.65
N HIS A 504 -9.81 27.49 -0.88
CA HIS A 504 -8.73 26.65 -0.39
C HIS A 504 -8.51 26.90 1.11
N ARG A 505 -8.52 25.81 1.89
CA ARG A 505 -8.23 25.81 3.32
C ARG A 505 -7.34 24.63 3.67
N ASP A 506 -6.43 24.88 4.59
CA ASP A 506 -5.67 23.81 5.24
C ASP A 506 -6.54 23.17 6.32
N ILE A 507 -6.65 21.85 6.27
CA ILE A 507 -7.42 21.09 7.25
C ILE A 507 -6.47 20.75 8.39
N PRO A 508 -6.71 21.23 9.62
CA PRO A 508 -5.88 20.87 10.75
C PRO A 508 -6.04 19.37 10.99
N LEU A 509 -4.93 18.66 10.94
CA LEU A 509 -4.85 17.26 11.31
C LEU A 509 -4.12 17.16 12.66
N VAL A 510 -4.29 16.05 13.36
CA VAL A 510 -3.55 15.82 14.60
C VAL A 510 -2.06 15.70 14.29
N TYR A 511 -1.27 16.42 15.09
CA TYR A 511 0.17 16.52 15.01
C TYR A 511 0.74 16.67 16.42
N THR A 512 1.79 15.91 16.72
CA THR A 512 2.44 15.91 18.03
C THR A 512 3.90 16.34 17.92
N GLU A 513 4.34 17.18 18.85
CA GLU A 513 5.74 17.53 18.99
C GLU A 513 6.50 16.40 19.68
N VAL A 514 7.75 16.18 19.26
CA VAL A 514 8.60 15.08 19.73
C VAL A 514 9.98 15.61 20.12
N GLU A 515 10.67 14.89 20.99
CA GLU A 515 12.00 15.23 21.48
C GLU A 515 13.04 14.20 21.04
N LYS A 516 14.32 14.46 21.36
CA LYS A 516 15.42 13.53 21.05
C LYS A 516 15.30 12.19 21.80
N GLU A 517 14.77 12.21 23.02
CA GLU A 517 14.64 11.02 23.87
C GLU A 517 13.70 9.96 23.25
N ASP A 518 12.70 10.40 22.48
CA ASP A 518 11.74 9.52 21.80
C ASP A 518 12.41 8.60 20.77
N PHE A 519 13.58 8.99 20.25
CA PHE A 519 14.29 8.25 19.19
C PHE A 519 15.56 7.54 19.66
N LYS A 520 15.82 7.46 20.97
CA LYS A 520 17.05 6.83 21.52
C LYS A 520 17.24 5.36 21.12
N HIS A 521 16.16 4.68 20.76
CA HIS A 521 16.13 3.26 20.37
C HIS A 521 16.39 3.06 18.87
N ILE A 522 16.47 4.15 18.09
CA ILE A 522 16.71 4.11 16.66
C ILE A 522 18.22 4.17 16.38
N GLU A 523 18.70 3.29 15.53
CA GLU A 523 20.10 3.27 15.09
C GLU A 523 20.47 4.50 14.25
N SER A 524 21.67 5.04 14.50
CA SER A 524 22.29 6.10 13.71
C SER A 524 22.98 5.50 12.47
N ILE A 525 22.54 5.94 11.28
CA ILE A 525 23.03 5.54 9.97
C ILE A 525 23.47 6.81 9.21
N PRO A 526 24.74 6.94 8.81
CA PRO A 526 25.24 8.14 8.12
C PRO A 526 24.42 8.52 6.88
N ARG A 527 24.23 9.83 6.67
CA ARG A 527 23.59 10.37 5.48
C ARG A 527 24.41 10.08 4.23
N VAL A 528 23.75 9.75 3.13
CA VAL A 528 24.43 9.70 1.83
C VAL A 528 24.91 11.11 1.46
N PRO A 529 26.23 11.33 1.31
CA PRO A 529 26.77 12.67 1.11
C PRO A 529 26.32 13.23 -0.24
N HIS A 530 26.05 14.54 -0.26
CA HIS A 530 25.76 15.25 -1.51
C HIS A 530 27.06 15.36 -2.30
N ARG A 531 27.17 14.57 -3.36
CA ARG A 531 28.33 14.65 -4.26
C ARG A 531 28.28 15.99 -4.99
N THR A 532 29.35 16.76 -4.89
CA THR A 532 29.56 17.98 -5.67
C THR A 532 30.84 17.81 -6.47
N VAL A 533 30.91 18.45 -7.64
CA VAL A 533 32.17 18.52 -8.41
C VAL A 533 33.16 19.41 -7.66
N GLU A 534 34.45 19.03 -7.65
CA GLU A 534 35.53 19.78 -7.01
C GLU A 534 35.57 21.26 -7.44
N ALA A 535 35.85 22.15 -6.48
CA ALA A 535 35.84 23.60 -6.67
C ALA A 535 36.74 24.06 -7.83
N GLU A 536 37.94 23.47 -7.94
CA GLU A 536 38.94 23.74 -8.96
C GLU A 536 38.44 23.43 -10.37
N VAL A 537 37.52 22.47 -10.50
CA VAL A 537 36.93 22.08 -11.79
C VAL A 537 35.69 22.93 -12.07
N ARG A 538 34.78 23.07 -11.10
CA ARG A 538 33.48 23.72 -11.33
C ARG A 538 33.55 25.24 -11.52
N LYS A 539 34.61 25.91 -11.07
CA LYS A 539 34.75 27.38 -11.18
C LYS A 539 35.03 27.90 -12.59
N PHE A 540 35.39 27.04 -13.54
CA PHE A 540 35.80 27.42 -14.90
C PHE A 540 34.82 27.01 -16.00
N ASN A 541 33.64 26.49 -15.64
CA ASN A 541 32.63 26.10 -16.62
C ASN A 541 31.22 26.17 -16.02
N PHE A 542 30.23 25.99 -16.89
CA PHE A 542 28.81 25.99 -16.54
C PHE A 542 28.20 24.57 -16.55
N GLN A 543 29.02 23.52 -16.47
CA GLN A 543 28.52 22.14 -16.40
C GLN A 543 27.77 21.90 -15.08
N PRO A 544 26.79 20.97 -15.05
CA PRO A 544 26.08 20.64 -13.83
C PRO A 544 27.04 20.18 -12.72
N ILE A 545 26.92 20.76 -11.53
CA ILE A 545 27.85 20.49 -10.41
C ILE A 545 27.35 19.43 -9.42
N LEU A 546 26.08 19.03 -9.53
CA LEU A 546 25.41 18.07 -8.65
C LEU A 546 25.00 16.82 -9.44
N PRO A 547 25.81 15.74 -9.41
CA PRO A 547 25.40 14.45 -9.97
C PRO A 547 24.25 13.83 -9.16
N THR A 548 23.33 13.18 -9.87
CA THR A 548 22.21 12.42 -9.30
C THR A 548 22.72 11.20 -8.51
N MET A 549 21.99 10.79 -7.48
CA MET A 549 22.30 9.56 -6.72
C MET A 549 22.22 8.32 -7.62
N THR A 550 23.01 7.29 -7.33
CA THR A 550 22.77 5.95 -7.90
C THR A 550 21.51 5.32 -7.29
N ALA A 551 21.02 4.23 -7.89
CA ALA A 551 19.86 3.52 -7.36
C ALA A 551 20.10 2.99 -5.94
N GLU A 552 21.28 2.43 -5.70
CA GLU A 552 21.68 1.89 -4.39
C GLU A 552 21.82 3.00 -3.35
N GLU A 553 22.40 4.13 -3.73
CA GLU A 553 22.50 5.32 -2.88
C GLU A 553 21.12 5.85 -2.48
N ALA A 554 20.20 5.94 -3.45
CA ALA A 554 18.85 6.45 -3.24
C ALA A 554 18.00 5.51 -2.37
N VAL A 555 18.06 4.20 -2.62
CA VAL A 555 17.38 3.17 -1.80
C VAL A 555 17.90 3.21 -0.37
N ARG A 556 19.23 3.21 -0.18
CA ARG A 556 19.86 3.29 1.15
C ARG A 556 19.47 4.56 1.90
N GLU A 557 19.47 5.71 1.22
CA GLU A 557 19.08 6.98 1.83
C GLU A 557 17.60 7.00 2.19
N GLY A 558 16.73 6.46 1.32
CA GLY A 558 15.29 6.34 1.57
C GLY A 558 14.96 5.43 2.76
N ALA A 559 15.70 4.34 2.93
CA ALA A 559 15.53 3.39 4.02
C ALA A 559 15.72 4.03 5.42
N ARG A 560 16.47 5.13 5.52
CA ARG A 560 16.66 5.91 6.76
C ARG A 560 15.40 6.64 7.23
N CYS A 561 14.38 6.78 6.39
CA CYS A 561 13.11 7.42 6.74
C CYS A 561 12.45 6.77 7.96
N LEU A 562 11.95 7.57 8.90
CA LEU A 562 11.32 7.09 10.15
C LEU A 562 9.81 6.83 10.05
N GLU A 563 9.20 7.04 8.87
CA GLU A 563 7.75 6.80 8.64
C GLU A 563 6.84 7.51 9.66
N CYS A 564 7.16 8.76 10.00
CA CYS A 564 6.52 9.49 11.11
C CYS A 564 5.00 9.73 10.97
N GLY A 565 4.47 9.78 9.75
CA GLY A 565 3.03 9.95 9.49
C GLY A 565 2.26 8.64 9.53
N CYS A 566 0.93 8.71 9.66
CA CYS A 566 0.08 7.53 9.71
C CYS A 566 0.11 6.74 8.40
N LYS A 567 0.42 5.44 8.48
CA LYS A 567 0.45 4.50 7.35
C LYS A 567 -0.95 4.28 6.74
N ASP A 568 -2.00 4.45 7.55
CA ASP A 568 -3.41 4.26 7.18
C ASP A 568 -4.09 5.54 6.67
N TYR A 569 -3.33 6.60 6.37
CA TYR A 569 -3.89 7.93 6.09
C TYR A 569 -4.98 7.95 5.00
N PHE A 570 -4.85 7.10 3.98
CA PHE A 570 -5.77 7.06 2.83
C PHE A 570 -7.05 6.27 3.10
N GLU A 571 -7.07 5.37 4.08
CA GLU A 571 -8.25 4.56 4.46
C GLU A 571 -8.85 4.96 5.82
N CYS A 572 -8.18 5.86 6.55
CA CYS A 572 -8.59 6.31 7.87
C CYS A 572 -9.92 7.09 7.84
N GLN A 573 -10.98 6.44 8.29
CA GLN A 573 -12.33 7.00 8.38
C GLN A 573 -12.38 8.24 9.30
N LEU A 574 -11.57 8.29 10.37
CA LEU A 574 -11.51 9.47 11.25
C LEU A 574 -11.01 10.71 10.49
N VAL A 575 -9.96 10.57 9.67
CA VAL A 575 -9.43 11.66 8.86
C VAL A 575 -10.49 12.15 7.88
N ASP A 576 -11.26 11.26 7.27
CA ASP A 576 -12.33 11.65 6.35
C ASP A 576 -13.47 12.39 7.05
N TYR A 577 -13.85 11.98 8.26
CA TYR A 577 -14.83 12.72 9.04
C TYR A 577 -14.30 14.07 9.55
N ILE A 578 -13.01 14.18 9.91
CA ILE A 578 -12.39 15.46 10.26
C ILE A 578 -12.51 16.43 9.07
N LYS A 579 -12.16 15.97 7.86
CA LYS A 579 -12.27 16.79 6.63
C LYS A 579 -13.72 17.16 6.31
N LYS A 580 -14.64 16.19 6.41
CA LYS A 580 -16.06 16.36 6.04
C LYS A 580 -16.80 17.33 6.96
N TYR A 581 -16.45 17.34 8.25
CA TYR A 581 -17.14 18.12 9.28
C TYR A 581 -16.36 19.36 9.75
N ASP A 582 -15.19 19.63 9.16
CA ASP A 582 -14.32 20.77 9.47
C ASP A 582 -13.98 20.84 10.98
N ILE A 583 -13.56 19.70 11.53
CA ILE A 583 -13.26 19.56 12.96
C ILE A 583 -11.93 20.27 13.27
N ASP A 584 -11.95 21.17 14.24
CA ASP A 584 -10.77 21.89 14.73
C ASP A 584 -9.92 20.98 15.63
N THR A 585 -9.01 20.22 15.04
CA THR A 585 -8.16 19.28 15.79
C THR A 585 -7.16 19.98 16.71
N VAL A 586 -6.86 21.26 16.51
CA VAL A 586 -5.92 22.02 17.35
C VAL A 586 -6.59 22.38 18.66
N LYS A 587 -7.82 22.91 18.60
CA LYS A 587 -8.58 23.28 19.80
C LYS A 587 -8.92 22.08 20.68
N TYR A 588 -9.15 20.91 20.07
CA TYR A 588 -9.54 19.69 20.77
C TYR A 588 -8.40 18.67 20.90
N HIS A 589 -7.16 19.08 20.65
CA HIS A 589 -5.98 18.24 20.85
C HIS A 589 -5.88 17.81 22.32
N ALA A 590 -5.63 16.52 22.55
CA ALA A 590 -5.46 16.03 23.92
C ALA A 590 -4.09 16.44 24.47
N GLU A 591 -4.03 16.89 25.72
CA GLU A 591 -2.76 17.07 26.47
C GLU A 591 -2.35 15.78 27.20
N ASN A 592 -2.88 14.62 26.78
CA ASN A 592 -2.58 13.35 27.42
C ASN A 592 -1.10 12.96 27.19
N GLU A 593 -0.48 12.32 28.18
CA GLU A 593 0.84 11.70 28.00
C GLU A 593 0.79 10.65 26.88
N ALA A 594 1.83 10.61 26.05
CA ALA A 594 2.00 9.60 25.02
C ALA A 594 1.98 8.21 25.66
N LYS A 595 1.11 7.32 25.15
CA LYS A 595 0.93 5.96 25.66
C LYS A 595 1.57 4.93 24.73
N PHE A 596 2.18 5.37 23.63
CA PHE A 596 2.74 4.49 22.61
C PHE A 596 3.67 3.42 23.21
N LYS A 597 3.26 2.17 22.99
CA LYS A 597 4.09 0.99 23.26
C LYS A 597 4.02 0.10 22.02
N GLU A 598 5.10 0.11 21.24
CA GLU A 598 5.25 -0.83 20.13
C GLU A 598 5.31 -2.26 20.69
N THR A 599 4.57 -3.18 20.09
CA THR A 599 4.57 -4.59 20.50
C THR A 599 5.71 -5.37 19.86
N GLU A 600 6.16 -6.47 20.45
CA GLU A 600 7.16 -7.36 19.82
C GLU A 600 6.56 -8.37 18.82
N HIS A 601 5.27 -8.27 18.49
CA HIS A 601 4.60 -9.20 17.58
C HIS A 601 5.15 -9.12 16.14
N PRO A 602 5.45 -10.23 15.43
CA PRO A 602 6.12 -10.20 14.13
C PRO A 602 5.28 -9.51 13.03
N TYR A 603 3.96 -9.66 13.08
CA TYR A 603 3.06 -9.23 12.00
C TYR A 603 2.12 -8.07 12.34
N ILE A 604 2.09 -7.63 13.60
CA ILE A 604 1.10 -6.66 14.08
C ILE A 604 1.85 -5.53 14.78
N SER A 605 1.66 -4.30 14.31
CA SER A 605 2.08 -3.09 14.99
C SER A 605 0.89 -2.44 15.69
N GLN A 606 1.14 -1.85 16.86
CA GLN A 606 0.12 -1.13 17.62
C GLN A 606 0.62 0.27 17.95
N ASN A 607 -0.17 1.28 17.55
CA ASN A 607 0.00 2.63 18.01
C ASN A 607 -1.28 3.10 18.73
N VAL A 608 -1.30 2.96 20.05
CA VAL A 608 -2.45 3.32 20.90
C VAL A 608 -2.77 4.82 20.87
N ASP A 609 -1.80 5.67 20.55
CA ASP A 609 -2.00 7.13 20.47
C ASP A 609 -2.87 7.52 19.28
N LYS A 610 -3.08 6.61 18.32
CA LYS A 610 -4.02 6.76 17.20
C LYS A 610 -5.42 6.22 17.52
N CYS A 611 -5.64 5.61 18.67
CA CYS A 611 -6.90 4.95 19.00
C CYS A 611 -8.00 5.95 19.38
N VAL A 612 -9.22 5.73 18.89
CA VAL A 612 -10.42 6.49 19.30
C VAL A 612 -11.35 5.70 20.23
N LEU A 613 -10.84 4.61 20.81
CA LEU A 613 -11.55 3.74 21.75
C LEU A 613 -12.90 3.21 21.22
N CYS A 614 -13.00 2.93 19.92
CA CYS A 614 -14.25 2.45 19.30
C CYS A 614 -14.66 1.04 19.76
N GLY A 615 -13.70 0.25 20.27
CA GLY A 615 -13.91 -1.11 20.77
C GLY A 615 -13.99 -2.20 19.72
N LEU A 616 -13.89 -1.89 18.42
CA LEU A 616 -14.00 -2.88 17.34
C LEU A 616 -12.96 -4.00 17.45
N CYS A 617 -11.69 -3.66 17.69
CA CYS A 617 -10.62 -4.66 17.83
C CYS A 617 -10.85 -5.61 19.02
N VAL A 618 -11.23 -5.07 20.19
CA VAL A 618 -11.53 -5.84 21.41
C VAL A 618 -12.68 -6.82 21.15
N ARG A 619 -13.78 -6.30 20.59
CA ARG A 619 -15.00 -7.08 20.35
C ARG A 619 -14.82 -8.11 19.25
N THR A 620 -14.12 -7.77 18.17
CA THR A 620 -13.81 -8.73 17.09
C THR A 620 -12.94 -9.87 17.61
N CYS A 621 -11.97 -9.57 18.47
CA CYS A 621 -11.12 -10.58 19.10
C CYS A 621 -11.92 -11.57 19.98
N ASP A 622 -13.03 -11.13 20.57
CA ASP A 622 -13.87 -11.92 21.48
C ASP A 622 -15.07 -12.61 20.77
N GLU A 623 -15.87 -11.84 20.05
CA GLU A 623 -17.14 -12.25 19.43
C GLU A 623 -16.92 -13.03 18.12
N VAL A 624 -15.90 -12.66 17.32
CA VAL A 624 -15.63 -13.28 16.01
C VAL A 624 -14.51 -14.31 16.12
N VAL A 625 -13.40 -13.95 16.76
CA VAL A 625 -12.22 -14.83 16.88
C VAL A 625 -12.36 -15.78 18.08
N GLY A 626 -12.92 -15.33 19.21
CA GLY A 626 -12.97 -16.13 20.44
C GLY A 626 -11.60 -16.32 21.11
N ALA A 627 -10.66 -15.41 20.84
CA ALA A 627 -9.36 -15.35 21.48
C ALA A 627 -9.40 -14.49 22.75
N SER A 628 -10.20 -13.41 22.75
CA SER A 628 -10.33 -12.47 23.88
C SER A 628 -8.97 -11.94 24.37
N ALA A 629 -8.02 -11.76 23.44
CA ALA A 629 -6.64 -11.37 23.73
C ALA A 629 -6.50 -9.87 24.07
N LEU A 630 -7.49 -9.06 23.72
CA LEU A 630 -7.48 -7.60 23.85
C LEU A 630 -8.54 -7.12 24.84
N GLY A 631 -8.28 -6.02 25.53
CA GLY A 631 -9.23 -5.38 26.43
C GLY A 631 -8.98 -3.89 26.61
N PHE A 632 -9.92 -3.21 27.28
CA PHE A 632 -9.75 -1.84 27.75
C PHE A 632 -9.04 -1.84 29.11
N VAL A 633 -8.01 -1.02 29.23
CA VAL A 633 -7.22 -0.83 30.45
C VAL A 633 -7.46 0.59 30.98
N GLU A 634 -7.34 0.79 32.29
CA GLU A 634 -7.65 2.05 32.99
C GLU A 634 -9.11 2.53 32.84
N ARG A 635 -9.40 3.75 33.32
CA ARG A 635 -10.73 4.38 33.25
C ARG A 635 -10.64 5.87 32.89
N GLY A 636 -11.70 6.40 32.27
CA GLY A 636 -11.79 7.81 31.89
C GLY A 636 -10.78 8.17 30.80
N ASN A 637 -10.15 9.34 30.88
CA ASN A 637 -9.16 9.79 29.88
C ASN A 637 -7.88 8.94 29.86
N ALA A 638 -7.61 8.19 30.93
CA ALA A 638 -6.49 7.27 30.97
C ALA A 638 -6.74 6.00 30.14
N THR A 639 -7.99 5.72 29.72
CA THR A 639 -8.33 4.46 29.03
C THR A 639 -7.56 4.28 27.73
N PHE A 640 -7.08 3.05 27.50
CA PHE A 640 -6.45 2.62 26.25
C PHE A 640 -6.74 1.14 25.99
N VAL A 641 -6.52 0.69 24.75
CA VAL A 641 -6.64 -0.72 24.38
C VAL A 641 -5.28 -1.40 24.53
N ALA A 642 -5.23 -2.51 25.24
CA ALA A 642 -4.01 -3.31 25.39
C ALA A 642 -4.33 -4.80 25.41
N PRO A 643 -3.32 -5.66 25.24
CA PRO A 643 -3.48 -7.08 25.50
C PRO A 643 -3.83 -7.36 26.97
N ALA A 644 -4.44 -8.51 27.24
CA ALA A 644 -4.82 -8.92 28.58
C ALA A 644 -3.64 -8.82 29.57
N PHE A 645 -3.89 -8.25 30.75
CA PHE A 645 -2.87 -7.98 31.78
C PHE A 645 -1.67 -7.13 31.30
N GLN A 646 -1.82 -6.38 30.20
CA GLN A 646 -0.75 -5.57 29.58
C GLN A 646 0.49 -6.39 29.18
N GLN A 647 0.31 -7.69 28.93
CA GLN A 647 1.37 -8.56 28.43
C GLN A 647 1.64 -8.29 26.95
N GLU A 648 2.76 -8.81 26.42
CA GLU A 648 2.96 -8.83 24.96
C GLU A 648 1.95 -9.76 24.28
N LEU A 649 1.53 -9.40 23.07
CA LEU A 649 0.53 -10.16 22.31
C LEU A 649 0.88 -11.64 22.15
N LYS A 650 2.17 -11.98 21.95
CA LYS A 650 2.65 -13.36 21.83
C LYS A 650 2.36 -14.22 23.07
N TYR A 651 2.26 -13.63 24.25
CA TYR A 651 1.94 -14.37 25.48
C TYR A 651 0.43 -14.49 25.77
N THR A 652 -0.41 -13.96 24.88
CA THR A 652 -1.88 -14.02 25.01
C THR A 652 -2.47 -15.13 24.13
N ASP A 653 -3.79 -15.29 24.17
CA ASP A 653 -4.54 -16.18 23.27
C ASP A 653 -4.59 -15.67 21.80
N CYS A 654 -3.82 -14.62 21.45
CA CYS A 654 -3.74 -14.09 20.08
C CYS A 654 -3.31 -15.19 19.10
N ILE A 655 -4.06 -15.34 18.00
CA ILE A 655 -3.77 -16.32 16.95
C ILE A 655 -3.16 -15.70 15.69
N SER A 656 -2.71 -14.44 15.77
CA SER A 656 -2.22 -13.66 14.62
C SER A 656 -3.21 -13.62 13.45
N CYS A 657 -4.51 -13.48 13.71
CA CYS A 657 -5.52 -13.41 12.62
C CYS A 657 -5.55 -12.06 11.90
N GLY A 658 -5.02 -10.99 12.53
CA GLY A 658 -5.04 -9.62 12.01
C GLY A 658 -6.43 -8.99 11.88
N GLN A 659 -7.48 -9.61 12.43
CA GLN A 659 -8.83 -9.02 12.40
C GLN A 659 -8.94 -7.72 13.21
N CYS A 660 -8.04 -7.48 14.17
CA CYS A 660 -7.94 -6.18 14.84
C CYS A 660 -7.48 -5.05 13.91
N ILE A 661 -6.71 -5.38 12.86
CA ILE A 661 -6.25 -4.45 11.82
C ILE A 661 -7.40 -4.19 10.85
N ASP A 662 -8.01 -5.24 10.29
CA ASP A 662 -9.09 -5.13 9.29
C ASP A 662 -10.28 -4.28 9.79
N VAL A 663 -10.55 -4.25 11.11
CA VAL A 663 -11.66 -3.47 11.71
C VAL A 663 -11.23 -2.14 12.32
N CYS A 664 -9.94 -1.78 12.28
CA CYS A 664 -9.46 -0.55 12.89
C CYS A 664 -9.75 0.65 11.98
N PRO A 665 -10.53 1.66 12.42
CA PRO A 665 -10.89 2.77 11.54
C PRO A 665 -9.93 3.97 11.58
N THR A 666 -8.81 3.86 12.32
CA THR A 666 -7.89 4.98 12.61
C THR A 666 -6.40 4.66 12.50
N GLY A 667 -6.03 3.49 11.96
CA GLY A 667 -4.63 3.06 11.87
C GLY A 667 -3.93 2.87 13.21
N ALA A 668 -4.66 2.58 14.29
CA ALA A 668 -4.10 2.24 15.60
C ALA A 668 -3.55 0.81 15.66
N TRP A 669 -4.06 -0.06 14.79
CA TRP A 669 -3.55 -1.40 14.52
C TRP A 669 -3.14 -1.44 13.06
N LEU A 670 -1.91 -1.89 12.78
CA LEU A 670 -1.35 -1.91 11.44
C LEU A 670 -0.65 -3.26 11.20
N ASP A 671 -0.55 -3.64 9.94
CA ASP A 671 0.40 -4.66 9.51
C ASP A 671 1.82 -4.25 9.95
N ARG A 672 2.64 -5.24 10.29
CA ARG A 672 4.11 -5.10 10.41
C ARG A 672 4.76 -5.96 9.34
N ARG A 673 5.66 -5.35 8.57
CA ARG A 673 6.45 -5.96 7.50
C ARG A 673 7.91 -5.55 7.64
N GLU A 674 8.81 -6.53 7.54
CA GLU A 674 10.25 -6.26 7.62
C GLU A 674 10.92 -6.16 6.24
N ASN A 675 10.33 -6.77 5.22
CA ASN A 675 10.89 -6.84 3.87
C ASN A 675 10.52 -5.65 2.97
N ILE A 676 9.72 -4.71 3.47
CA ILE A 676 9.28 -3.54 2.70
C ILE A 676 9.08 -2.33 3.61
N LYS A 677 9.36 -1.14 3.09
CA LYS A 677 9.07 0.13 3.77
C LYS A 677 7.56 0.36 3.80
N GLU A 678 7.02 0.57 4.99
CA GLU A 678 5.60 0.67 5.26
C GLU A 678 5.16 2.14 5.21
N ILE A 679 4.71 2.55 4.04
CA ILE A 679 4.36 3.93 3.74
C ILE A 679 2.88 4.11 3.41
N PRO A 680 2.29 5.28 3.70
CA PRO A 680 0.93 5.58 3.28
C PRO A 680 0.91 5.67 1.76
N LEU A 681 0.12 4.80 1.14
CA LEU A 681 -0.12 4.79 -0.29
C LEU A 681 -1.60 4.62 -0.54
N ASN A 682 -2.10 5.24 -1.60
CA ASN A 682 -3.37 4.85 -2.19
C ASN A 682 -3.12 3.59 -3.04
N LEU A 683 -3.52 2.43 -2.52
CA LEU A 683 -3.24 1.12 -3.12
C LEU A 683 -4.39 0.67 -4.02
N THR A 684 -4.07 -0.14 -5.02
CA THR A 684 -5.06 -0.82 -5.85
C THR A 684 -5.51 -2.08 -5.13
N HIS A 685 -6.83 -2.28 -5.03
CA HIS A 685 -7.42 -3.43 -4.34
C HIS A 685 -7.90 -4.46 -5.35
N THR A 686 -7.32 -5.66 -5.32
CA THR A 686 -7.70 -6.76 -6.22
C THR A 686 -8.14 -7.96 -5.40
N LYS A 687 -9.42 -8.33 -5.54
CA LYS A 687 -9.99 -9.53 -4.93
C LYS A 687 -9.46 -10.77 -5.67
N SER A 688 -8.95 -11.75 -4.93
CA SER A 688 -8.50 -13.05 -5.43
C SER A 688 -8.77 -14.11 -4.33
N VAL A 689 -8.02 -15.21 -4.31
CA VAL A 689 -8.27 -16.34 -3.40
C VAL A 689 -7.01 -16.70 -2.62
N CYS A 690 -7.18 -17.04 -1.35
CA CYS A 690 -6.12 -17.49 -0.47
C CYS A 690 -5.55 -18.86 -0.92
N SER A 691 -4.22 -18.97 -1.03
CA SER A 691 -3.53 -20.18 -1.53
C SER A 691 -3.18 -21.22 -0.45
N TYR A 692 -3.56 -21.02 0.82
CA TYR A 692 -3.07 -21.86 1.92
C TYR A 692 -3.89 -23.12 2.17
N CYS A 693 -5.00 -23.01 2.92
CA CYS A 693 -5.83 -24.14 3.29
C CYS A 693 -7.05 -24.27 2.37
N SER A 694 -7.74 -25.40 2.43
CA SER A 694 -8.85 -25.75 1.53
C SER A 694 -10.19 -25.03 1.77
N VAL A 695 -10.28 -24.13 2.76
CA VAL A 695 -11.50 -23.33 2.99
C VAL A 695 -11.85 -22.46 1.77
N GLY A 696 -10.84 -21.99 1.02
CA GLY A 696 -11.06 -21.16 -0.16
C GLY A 696 -11.51 -19.74 0.17
N CYS A 697 -10.90 -19.11 1.17
CA CYS A 697 -11.23 -17.74 1.55
C CYS A 697 -10.90 -16.77 0.41
N ASP A 698 -11.83 -15.89 0.08
CA ASP A 698 -11.55 -14.72 -0.74
C ASP A 698 -10.61 -13.77 0.03
N VAL A 699 -9.63 -13.19 -0.66
CA VAL A 699 -8.65 -12.25 -0.11
C VAL A 699 -8.58 -11.02 -0.99
N VAL A 700 -8.42 -9.84 -0.40
CA VAL A 700 -8.14 -8.60 -1.14
C VAL A 700 -6.66 -8.30 -1.00
N TYR A 701 -5.94 -8.35 -2.12
CA TYR A 701 -4.55 -7.90 -2.16
C TYR A 701 -4.51 -6.41 -2.46
N GLN A 702 -3.76 -5.68 -1.64
CA GLN A 702 -3.53 -4.25 -1.80
C GLN A 702 -2.13 -4.02 -2.35
N HIS A 703 -2.04 -3.45 -3.55
CA HIS A 703 -0.79 -3.41 -4.31
C HIS A 703 -0.59 -2.09 -5.06
N LYS A 704 0.64 -1.84 -5.47
CA LYS A 704 0.98 -0.74 -6.36
C LYS A 704 2.09 -1.19 -7.31
N ASP A 705 1.82 -1.07 -8.61
CA ASP A 705 2.65 -1.66 -9.67
C ASP A 705 2.81 -3.17 -9.45
N ASN A 706 4.03 -3.68 -9.26
CA ASN A 706 4.29 -5.12 -9.11
C ASN A 706 4.64 -5.53 -7.68
N ILE A 707 4.31 -4.68 -6.70
CA ILE A 707 4.59 -4.91 -5.29
C ILE A 707 3.27 -4.99 -4.52
N ILE A 708 3.10 -6.08 -3.76
CA ILE A 708 1.95 -6.28 -2.88
C ILE A 708 2.32 -5.80 -1.48
N TYR A 709 1.61 -4.80 -0.96
CA TYR A 709 1.90 -4.23 0.36
C TYR A 709 1.18 -4.98 1.48
N GLN A 710 -0.10 -5.28 1.26
CA GLN A 710 -0.97 -5.84 2.29
C GLN A 710 -1.98 -6.82 1.69
N ALA A 711 -2.57 -7.61 2.57
CA ALA A 711 -3.76 -8.40 2.27
C ALA A 711 -4.80 -8.20 3.38
N SER A 712 -6.07 -8.27 3.02
CA SER A 712 -7.19 -8.12 3.97
C SER A 712 -8.37 -9.01 3.61
N SER A 713 -9.30 -9.12 4.54
CA SER A 713 -10.60 -9.76 4.29
C SER A 713 -11.48 -8.84 3.43
N PRO A 714 -12.23 -9.35 2.43
CA PRO A 714 -13.25 -8.54 1.75
C PRO A 714 -14.33 -8.06 2.73
N GLU A 715 -14.80 -6.82 2.58
CA GLU A 715 -15.81 -6.22 3.48
C GLU A 715 -17.12 -7.02 3.53
N GLU A 716 -17.52 -7.61 2.40
CA GLU A 716 -18.76 -8.37 2.20
C GLU A 716 -18.69 -9.85 2.64
N ASN A 717 -17.53 -10.31 3.12
CA ASN A 717 -17.29 -11.73 3.32
C ASN A 717 -17.49 -12.16 4.79
N GLU A 718 -18.36 -13.14 5.00
CA GLU A 718 -18.62 -13.70 6.32
C GLU A 718 -17.48 -14.58 6.87
N ILE A 719 -16.60 -15.08 5.98
CA ILE A 719 -15.42 -15.88 6.35
C ILE A 719 -14.18 -14.98 6.34
N PRO A 720 -13.69 -14.54 7.51
CA PRO A 720 -12.48 -13.73 7.56
C PRO A 720 -11.23 -14.50 7.13
N VAL A 721 -10.30 -13.80 6.48
CA VAL A 721 -8.98 -14.34 6.16
C VAL A 721 -8.19 -14.51 7.46
N CYS A 722 -7.55 -15.66 7.63
CA CYS A 722 -6.69 -15.90 8.79
C CYS A 722 -5.26 -15.38 8.57
N GLY A 723 -4.41 -15.46 9.61
CA GLY A 723 -3.02 -14.98 9.55
C GLY A 723 -2.21 -15.54 8.38
N LYS A 724 -2.46 -16.78 7.95
CA LYS A 724 -1.80 -17.37 6.78
C LYS A 724 -2.07 -16.54 5.51
N GLY A 725 -3.33 -16.25 5.22
CA GLY A 725 -3.71 -15.50 4.02
C GLY A 725 -3.39 -14.01 4.12
N LYS A 726 -3.44 -13.43 5.33
CA LYS A 726 -3.18 -12.01 5.56
C LYS A 726 -1.67 -11.69 5.55
N PHE A 727 -0.89 -12.45 6.32
CA PHE A 727 0.52 -12.15 6.54
C PHE A 727 1.47 -12.99 5.68
N GLY A 728 1.07 -14.18 5.22
CA GLY A 728 1.92 -15.09 4.45
C GLY A 728 2.38 -14.61 3.05
N ILE A 729 2.11 -13.36 2.68
CA ILE A 729 2.40 -12.79 1.36
C ILE A 729 3.86 -12.33 1.16
N GLU A 730 4.70 -12.38 2.20
CA GLU A 730 6.07 -11.83 2.19
C GLU A 730 7.00 -12.47 1.15
N HIS A 731 6.77 -13.75 0.83
CA HIS A 731 7.52 -14.48 -0.19
C HIS A 731 7.41 -13.86 -1.59
N ILE A 732 6.34 -13.12 -1.87
CA ILE A 732 6.08 -12.53 -3.19
C ILE A 732 7.09 -11.43 -3.51
N ASN A 733 7.40 -10.59 -2.51
CA ASN A 733 8.34 -9.47 -2.63
C ASN A 733 9.74 -9.82 -2.11
N ASN A 734 10.04 -11.09 -1.85
CA ASN A 734 11.32 -11.48 -1.28
C ASN A 734 12.45 -11.29 -2.30
N GLU A 735 13.51 -10.57 -1.93
CA GLU A 735 14.67 -10.33 -2.82
C GLU A 735 15.40 -11.62 -3.23
N LYS A 736 15.28 -12.70 -2.43
CA LYS A 736 15.86 -14.02 -2.71
C LYS A 736 14.92 -14.94 -3.48
N ARG A 737 13.78 -14.43 -3.96
CA ARG A 737 12.84 -15.19 -4.76
C ARG A 737 13.49 -15.71 -6.04
N LEU A 738 13.20 -16.95 -6.42
CA LEU A 738 13.63 -17.52 -7.69
C LEU A 738 12.88 -16.83 -8.83
N LEU A 739 13.59 -16.02 -9.61
CA LEU A 739 13.06 -15.33 -10.80
C LEU A 739 13.70 -15.81 -12.11
N GLU A 740 14.86 -16.46 -12.03
CA GLU A 740 15.60 -17.00 -13.18
C GLU A 740 15.72 -18.52 -13.07
N ALA A 741 15.65 -19.21 -14.21
CA ALA A 741 15.91 -20.64 -14.25
C ALA A 741 17.41 -20.93 -14.03
N LYS A 742 17.70 -22.11 -13.48
CA LYS A 742 19.07 -22.57 -13.24
C LYS A 742 19.25 -24.00 -13.76
N ALA A 743 20.45 -24.29 -14.24
CA ALA A 743 20.86 -25.62 -14.67
C ALA A 743 22.06 -26.11 -13.87
N LEU A 744 22.06 -27.36 -13.45
CA LEU A 744 23.17 -27.99 -12.74
C LEU A 744 24.26 -28.39 -13.74
N THR A 745 25.41 -27.71 -13.66
CA THR A 745 26.59 -28.00 -14.49
C THR A 745 27.79 -28.28 -13.61
N LYS A 746 28.34 -29.50 -13.68
CA LYS A 746 29.49 -29.94 -12.87
C LYS A 746 29.30 -29.71 -11.36
N GLY A 747 28.08 -29.94 -10.85
CA GLY A 747 27.74 -29.79 -9.44
C GLY A 747 27.47 -28.34 -8.98
N VAL A 748 27.40 -27.38 -9.91
CA VAL A 748 27.09 -25.97 -9.60
C VAL A 748 25.87 -25.54 -10.41
N GLN A 749 24.91 -24.89 -9.76
CA GLN A 749 23.77 -24.28 -10.46
C GLN A 749 24.19 -22.97 -11.12
N ILE A 750 23.97 -22.86 -12.43
CA ILE A 750 24.25 -21.67 -13.22
C ILE A 750 22.95 -21.13 -13.85
N PRO A 751 22.80 -19.80 -14.03
CA PRO A 751 21.64 -19.22 -14.69
C PRO A 751 21.43 -19.81 -16.10
N ALA A 752 20.16 -20.03 -16.46
CA ALA A 752 19.73 -20.53 -17.75
C ALA A 752 18.51 -19.72 -18.23
N ALA A 753 18.38 -19.58 -19.56
CA ALA A 753 17.18 -18.98 -20.13
C ALA A 753 15.96 -19.88 -19.86
N LEU A 754 14.83 -19.28 -19.47
CA LEU A 754 13.65 -20.01 -19.03
C LEU A 754 13.09 -20.93 -20.11
N ASP A 755 13.02 -20.44 -21.35
CA ASP A 755 12.59 -21.20 -22.53
C ASP A 755 13.51 -22.40 -22.82
N ALA A 756 14.82 -22.22 -22.69
CA ALA A 756 15.81 -23.28 -22.86
C ALA A 756 15.70 -24.35 -21.77
N ALA A 757 15.46 -23.95 -20.51
CA ALA A 757 15.25 -24.87 -19.39
C ALA A 757 13.96 -25.70 -19.57
N LEU A 758 12.87 -25.07 -20.03
CA LEU A 758 11.61 -25.75 -20.36
C LEU A 758 11.81 -26.74 -21.52
N TYR A 759 12.51 -26.32 -22.58
CA TYR A 759 12.82 -27.17 -23.72
C TYR A 759 13.65 -28.40 -23.33
N GLU A 760 14.72 -28.21 -22.55
CA GLU A 760 15.53 -29.34 -22.11
C GLU A 760 14.74 -30.25 -21.18
N THR A 761 13.89 -29.70 -20.31
CA THR A 761 12.97 -30.49 -19.47
C THR A 761 12.08 -31.39 -20.33
N ALA A 762 11.35 -30.83 -21.31
CA ALA A 762 10.51 -31.60 -22.22
C ALA A 762 11.31 -32.71 -22.95
N LYS A 763 12.49 -32.37 -23.47
CA LYS A 763 13.34 -33.29 -24.21
C LYS A 763 13.86 -34.44 -23.33
N ARG A 764 14.29 -34.16 -22.10
CA ARG A 764 14.78 -35.16 -21.15
C ARG A 764 13.68 -36.10 -20.71
N LEU A 765 12.48 -35.60 -20.45
CA LEU A 765 11.31 -36.43 -20.13
C LEU A 765 10.95 -37.38 -21.28
N ARG A 766 10.90 -36.87 -22.52
CA ARG A 766 10.66 -37.71 -23.70
C ARG A 766 11.78 -38.74 -23.91
N SER A 767 13.02 -38.33 -23.71
CA SER A 767 14.19 -39.23 -23.81
C SER A 767 14.09 -40.38 -22.81
N ILE A 768 13.69 -40.10 -21.56
CA ILE A 768 13.48 -41.12 -20.54
C ILE A 768 12.36 -42.08 -20.94
N GLN A 769 11.22 -41.57 -21.40
CA GLN A 769 10.13 -42.41 -21.88
C GLN A 769 10.59 -43.33 -23.02
N ASN A 770 11.36 -42.80 -23.98
CA ASN A 770 11.88 -43.58 -25.11
C ASN A 770 12.90 -44.64 -24.70
N MET A 771 13.75 -44.37 -23.70
CA MET A 771 14.80 -45.29 -23.24
C MET A 771 14.29 -46.36 -22.27
N TYR A 772 13.36 -46.00 -21.39
CA TYR A 772 12.98 -46.84 -20.26
C TYR A 772 11.50 -47.29 -20.30
N GLY A 773 10.67 -46.71 -21.18
CA GLY A 773 9.27 -47.07 -21.36
C GLY A 773 8.29 -46.19 -20.57
N GLU A 774 7.02 -46.63 -20.54
CA GLU A 774 5.89 -45.98 -19.86
C GLU A 774 6.04 -46.06 -18.33
N ASN A 775 5.39 -45.17 -17.58
CA ASN A 775 5.45 -45.12 -16.11
C ASN A 775 6.87 -44.98 -15.50
N GLN A 776 7.83 -44.44 -16.24
CA GLN A 776 9.21 -44.16 -15.77
C GLN A 776 9.44 -42.68 -15.42
N VAL A 777 8.44 -41.84 -15.67
CA VAL A 777 8.42 -40.42 -15.32
C VAL A 777 7.38 -40.21 -14.21
N ALA A 778 7.65 -39.33 -13.24
CA ALA A 778 6.66 -38.94 -12.25
C ALA A 778 6.49 -37.41 -12.18
N PHE A 779 5.28 -36.99 -11.81
CA PHE A 779 4.92 -35.60 -11.55
C PHE A 779 4.41 -35.45 -10.11
N VAL A 780 5.06 -34.59 -9.33
CA VAL A 780 4.59 -34.15 -8.02
C VAL A 780 4.14 -32.72 -8.16
N VAL A 781 2.87 -32.42 -7.84
CA VAL A 781 2.30 -31.09 -8.02
C VAL A 781 1.71 -30.55 -6.72
N SER A 782 1.96 -29.28 -6.44
CA SER A 782 1.36 -28.58 -5.32
C SER A 782 -0.12 -28.34 -5.55
N PRO A 783 -1.01 -28.71 -4.61
CA PRO A 783 -2.43 -28.36 -4.67
C PRO A 783 -2.72 -26.87 -4.37
N LYS A 784 -1.82 -25.99 -4.79
CA LYS A 784 -1.96 -24.53 -4.86
C LYS A 784 -2.11 -24.02 -6.29
N LEU A 785 -1.71 -24.82 -7.28
CA LEU A 785 -1.83 -24.49 -8.70
C LEU A 785 -3.31 -24.34 -9.09
N THR A 786 -3.56 -23.52 -10.12
CA THR A 786 -4.90 -23.37 -10.69
C THR A 786 -5.34 -24.65 -11.41
N ASN A 787 -6.64 -24.80 -11.61
CA ASN A 787 -7.22 -25.92 -12.36
C ASN A 787 -6.69 -25.95 -13.80
N GLU A 788 -6.47 -24.78 -14.40
CA GLU A 788 -5.96 -24.61 -15.75
C GLU A 788 -4.48 -25.04 -15.85
N GLU A 789 -3.66 -24.65 -14.89
CA GLU A 789 -2.26 -25.08 -14.76
C GLU A 789 -2.16 -26.61 -14.57
N LEU A 790 -2.95 -27.16 -13.64
CA LEU A 790 -3.04 -28.59 -13.37
C LEU A 790 -3.51 -29.39 -14.60
N ALA A 791 -4.45 -28.85 -15.38
CA ALA A 791 -4.92 -29.49 -16.60
C ALA A 791 -3.80 -29.64 -17.64
N LYS A 792 -2.92 -28.66 -17.79
CA LYS A 792 -1.75 -28.74 -18.69
C LYS A 792 -0.76 -29.80 -18.25
N ILE A 793 -0.45 -29.86 -16.95
CA ILE A 793 0.44 -30.91 -16.42
C ILE A 793 -0.21 -32.30 -16.56
N SER A 794 -1.52 -32.42 -16.33
CA SER A 794 -2.26 -33.67 -16.48
C SER A 794 -2.24 -34.18 -17.92
N ALA A 795 -2.34 -33.27 -18.90
CA ALA A 795 -2.17 -33.57 -20.33
C ALA A 795 -0.75 -34.04 -20.65
N VAL A 796 0.28 -33.37 -20.13
CA VAL A 796 1.69 -33.78 -20.28
C VAL A 796 1.93 -35.17 -19.71
N ALA A 797 1.42 -35.46 -18.52
CA ALA A 797 1.55 -36.78 -17.89
C ALA A 797 0.84 -37.88 -18.71
N ALA A 798 -0.33 -37.58 -19.29
CA ALA A 798 -1.05 -38.50 -20.17
C ALA A 798 -0.27 -38.78 -21.47
N GLU A 799 0.32 -37.74 -22.07
CA GLU A 799 1.18 -37.86 -23.26
C GLU A 799 2.46 -38.67 -22.98
N LEU A 800 3.03 -38.52 -21.79
CA LEU A 800 4.16 -39.32 -21.32
C LEU A 800 3.74 -40.71 -20.80
N LYS A 801 2.44 -41.02 -20.82
CA LYS A 801 1.86 -42.28 -20.37
C LYS A 801 2.36 -42.70 -18.98
N THR A 802 2.23 -41.77 -18.04
CA THR A 802 2.53 -42.06 -16.64
C THR A 802 1.30 -41.92 -15.75
N GLU A 803 1.10 -42.94 -14.92
CA GLU A 803 0.14 -42.96 -13.83
C GLU A 803 0.73 -42.37 -12.54
N TYR A 804 2.06 -42.14 -12.47
CA TYR A 804 2.73 -41.53 -11.31
C TYR A 804 2.57 -40.00 -11.32
N LYS A 805 1.33 -39.53 -11.11
CA LYS A 805 1.02 -38.10 -10.97
C LYS A 805 0.22 -37.85 -9.69
N GLY A 806 0.76 -37.01 -8.81
CA GLY A 806 0.24 -36.88 -7.46
C GLY A 806 0.80 -35.70 -6.67
N SER A 807 0.59 -35.74 -5.36
CA SER A 807 1.08 -34.73 -4.40
C SER A 807 1.47 -35.44 -3.10
N PHE A 808 2.48 -34.91 -2.39
CA PHE A 808 2.84 -35.41 -1.06
C PHE A 808 1.79 -35.11 0.01
N THR A 809 0.84 -34.22 -0.29
CA THR A 809 -0.31 -33.97 0.57
C THR A 809 -1.48 -34.96 0.36
N THR A 810 -1.37 -35.86 -0.62
CA THR A 810 -2.41 -36.85 -0.95
C THR A 810 -2.19 -38.16 -0.21
N ASP A 811 -3.24 -38.66 0.45
CA ASP A 811 -3.20 -39.94 1.16
C ASP A 811 -3.18 -41.15 0.21
N ASN A 812 -2.60 -42.25 0.70
CA ASN A 812 -2.48 -43.56 0.06
C ASN A 812 -3.75 -44.43 0.08
N VAL A 813 -4.84 -43.94 0.67
CA VAL A 813 -6.11 -44.67 0.73
C VAL A 813 -7.22 -43.75 0.24
N GLN A 814 -8.08 -44.25 -0.65
CA GLN A 814 -9.28 -43.53 -1.10
C GLN A 814 -10.13 -43.13 0.12
N GLY A 815 -10.46 -41.84 0.23
CA GLY A 815 -11.22 -41.26 1.34
C GLY A 815 -12.73 -41.51 1.22
N ILE A 816 -13.53 -40.44 1.29
CA ILE A 816 -15.00 -40.51 1.19
C ILE A 816 -15.51 -40.97 -0.18
N GLU A 817 -14.64 -40.99 -1.21
CA GLU A 817 -14.96 -41.46 -2.56
C GLU A 817 -15.49 -42.90 -2.58
N THR A 818 -15.00 -43.77 -1.68
CA THR A 818 -15.46 -45.17 -1.61
C THR A 818 -16.92 -45.30 -1.19
N VAL A 819 -17.44 -44.29 -0.47
CA VAL A 819 -18.82 -44.26 0.03
C VAL A 819 -19.72 -43.45 -0.90
N PHE A 820 -19.30 -42.25 -1.29
CA PHE A 820 -20.12 -41.35 -2.10
C PHE A 820 -20.01 -41.53 -3.60
N GLY A 821 -19.01 -42.28 -4.09
CA GLY A 821 -18.67 -42.40 -5.51
C GLY A 821 -17.84 -41.22 -6.05
N ALA A 822 -17.63 -40.18 -5.24
CA ALA A 822 -16.82 -39.01 -5.54
C ALA A 822 -16.14 -38.50 -4.27
N ASN A 823 -14.91 -37.96 -4.39
CA ASN A 823 -14.15 -37.41 -3.25
C ASN A 823 -14.56 -35.95 -2.94
N ALA A 824 -15.87 -35.66 -2.93
CA ALA A 824 -16.41 -34.30 -2.79
C ALA A 824 -17.26 -34.17 -1.51
N SER A 825 -17.18 -33.01 -0.88
CA SER A 825 -18.11 -32.62 0.19
C SER A 825 -19.55 -32.60 -0.34
N THR A 826 -20.53 -32.80 0.54
CA THR A 826 -21.95 -32.91 0.14
C THR A 826 -22.74 -31.61 0.34
N THR A 827 -22.11 -30.58 0.88
CA THR A 827 -22.71 -29.27 1.20
C THR A 827 -21.60 -28.22 1.27
N THR A 828 -21.96 -26.94 1.30
CA THR A 828 -21.02 -25.81 1.25
C THR A 828 -20.84 -25.10 2.60
N MET A 829 -19.78 -24.31 2.73
CA MET A 829 -19.55 -23.50 3.93
C MET A 829 -20.65 -22.45 4.19
N ASP A 830 -21.36 -22.01 3.16
CA ASP A 830 -22.46 -21.03 3.26
C ASP A 830 -23.74 -21.66 3.82
N GLU A 831 -23.92 -22.98 3.66
CA GLU A 831 -25.07 -23.66 4.22
C GLU A 831 -25.02 -23.80 5.76
N LEU A 832 -23.84 -23.58 6.37
CA LEU A 832 -23.65 -23.55 7.82
C LEU A 832 -24.51 -22.47 8.50
N ASP A 833 -24.85 -21.38 7.81
CA ASP A 833 -25.62 -20.29 8.41
C ASP A 833 -27.08 -20.66 8.66
N ALA A 834 -27.63 -21.64 7.94
CA ALA A 834 -29.02 -22.07 8.03
C ALA A 834 -29.23 -23.44 8.69
N THR A 835 -28.18 -24.01 9.27
CA THR A 835 -28.18 -25.27 10.03
C THR A 835 -28.51 -25.04 11.52
N ASP A 836 -28.96 -26.08 12.24
CA ASP A 836 -29.26 -26.00 13.69
C ASP A 836 -28.21 -26.73 14.57
N LEU A 837 -27.50 -27.70 14.00
CA LEU A 837 -26.40 -28.43 14.63
C LEU A 837 -25.17 -28.50 13.71
N ILE A 838 -24.00 -28.20 14.26
CA ILE A 838 -22.71 -28.40 13.61
C ILE A 838 -21.84 -29.31 14.47
N ILE A 839 -21.31 -30.39 13.87
CA ILE A 839 -20.34 -31.28 14.51
C ILE A 839 -18.99 -31.04 13.85
N SER A 840 -18.09 -30.41 14.58
CA SER A 840 -16.69 -30.23 14.18
C SER A 840 -15.88 -31.44 14.58
N VAL A 841 -15.07 -31.98 13.66
CA VAL A 841 -14.26 -33.18 13.87
C VAL A 841 -12.79 -32.89 13.56
N GLY A 842 -11.89 -33.24 14.49
CA GLY A 842 -10.44 -33.05 14.34
C GLY A 842 -9.92 -31.77 15.00
N GLN A 843 -8.80 -31.25 14.49
CA GLN A 843 -8.18 -30.00 14.95
C GLN A 843 -8.52 -28.85 13.98
N LEU A 844 -9.83 -28.64 13.77
CA LEU A 844 -10.35 -27.77 12.71
C LEU A 844 -9.89 -26.32 12.86
N TYR A 845 -10.02 -25.72 14.05
CA TYR A 845 -9.64 -24.32 14.24
C TYR A 845 -8.11 -24.16 14.11
N GLU A 846 -7.34 -25.14 14.55
CA GLU A 846 -5.88 -25.10 14.49
C GLU A 846 -5.37 -25.10 13.03
N ASN A 847 -5.98 -25.92 12.17
CA ASN A 847 -5.53 -26.10 10.78
C ASN A 847 -6.25 -25.19 9.78
N HIS A 848 -7.51 -24.85 10.05
CA HIS A 848 -8.39 -24.05 9.19
C HIS A 848 -9.00 -22.87 9.96
N PRO A 849 -8.20 -21.87 10.37
CA PRO A 849 -8.68 -20.87 11.33
C PRO A 849 -9.86 -20.04 10.86
N SER A 850 -9.98 -19.80 9.54
CA SER A 850 -11.13 -19.12 8.95
C SER A 850 -12.45 -19.89 9.15
N ALA A 851 -12.43 -21.22 9.02
CA ALA A 851 -13.59 -22.04 9.33
C ALA A 851 -13.89 -21.98 10.85
N GLY A 852 -12.86 -22.04 11.70
CA GLY A 852 -13.00 -21.89 13.15
C GLY A 852 -13.64 -20.56 13.57
N MET A 853 -13.23 -19.44 12.96
CA MET A 853 -13.83 -18.12 13.19
C MET A 853 -15.31 -18.08 12.75
N LYS A 854 -15.67 -18.69 11.60
CA LYS A 854 -17.08 -18.82 11.20
C LYS A 854 -17.88 -19.61 12.24
N LEU A 855 -17.35 -20.74 12.71
CA LEU A 855 -18.02 -21.55 13.75
C LEU A 855 -18.16 -20.83 15.09
N ARG A 856 -17.15 -20.04 15.49
CA ARG A 856 -17.22 -19.20 16.71
C ARG A 856 -18.35 -18.18 16.62
N ARG A 857 -18.51 -17.51 15.48
CA ARG A 857 -19.63 -16.59 15.23
C ARG A 857 -20.97 -17.31 15.33
N LEU A 858 -21.07 -18.49 14.70
CA LEU A 858 -22.30 -19.29 14.69
C LEU A 858 -22.66 -19.86 16.07
N SER A 859 -21.69 -20.06 16.97
CA SER A 859 -21.94 -20.63 18.30
C SER A 859 -22.85 -19.76 19.18
N ASN A 860 -23.03 -18.47 18.85
CA ASN A 860 -23.94 -17.59 19.58
C ASN A 860 -25.43 -17.95 19.36
N THR A 861 -25.75 -18.75 18.34
CA THR A 861 -27.13 -18.99 17.87
C THR A 861 -27.39 -20.43 17.41
N ARG A 862 -26.34 -21.23 17.17
CA ARG A 862 -26.39 -22.62 16.71
C ARG A 862 -25.71 -23.53 17.73
N THR A 863 -26.09 -24.80 17.77
CA THR A 863 -25.40 -25.78 18.62
C THR A 863 -24.15 -26.28 17.93
N ILE A 864 -22.99 -26.12 18.57
CA ILE A 864 -21.70 -26.61 18.06
C ILE A 864 -21.18 -27.72 18.99
N VAL A 865 -20.90 -28.89 18.43
CA VAL A 865 -20.21 -30.00 19.11
C VAL A 865 -18.80 -30.13 18.54
N ASN A 866 -17.79 -30.13 19.41
CA ASN A 866 -16.40 -30.32 19.03
C ASN A 866 -15.90 -31.70 19.42
N ALA A 867 -15.60 -32.54 18.42
CA ALA A 867 -15.11 -33.90 18.56
C ALA A 867 -13.63 -33.96 18.15
N SER A 868 -12.74 -33.86 19.14
CA SER A 868 -11.29 -33.87 18.93
C SER A 868 -10.61 -34.76 19.95
N THR A 869 -9.57 -35.48 19.53
CA THR A 869 -8.70 -36.26 20.42
C THR A 869 -7.74 -35.40 21.22
N MET A 870 -7.61 -34.13 20.86
CA MET A 870 -6.73 -33.16 21.49
C MET A 870 -7.53 -31.99 22.07
N LYS A 871 -6.88 -31.18 22.92
CA LYS A 871 -7.46 -29.89 23.35
C LYS A 871 -7.38 -28.92 22.18
N THR A 872 -8.49 -28.24 21.89
CA THR A 872 -8.57 -27.27 20.77
C THR A 872 -9.04 -25.90 21.27
N LYS A 873 -8.89 -24.88 20.43
CA LYS A 873 -9.42 -23.52 20.68
C LYS A 873 -10.95 -23.50 20.79
N MET A 874 -11.64 -24.46 20.17
CA MET A 874 -13.09 -24.57 20.21
C MET A 874 -13.63 -25.03 21.56
N ASP A 875 -12.80 -25.68 22.40
CA ASP A 875 -13.21 -26.21 23.71
C ASP A 875 -13.71 -25.12 24.66
N LYS A 876 -13.34 -23.85 24.42
CA LYS A 876 -13.73 -22.71 25.26
C LYS A 876 -15.20 -22.28 25.08
N TRP A 877 -15.80 -22.53 23.91
CA TRP A 877 -17.09 -21.96 23.52
C TRP A 877 -18.05 -22.96 22.84
N SER A 878 -17.64 -24.22 22.68
CA SER A 878 -18.47 -25.29 22.09
C SER A 878 -18.69 -26.44 23.07
N LYS A 879 -19.66 -27.33 22.79
CA LYS A 879 -19.84 -28.55 23.56
C LYS A 879 -18.74 -29.55 23.18
N LYS A 880 -17.81 -29.83 24.08
CA LYS A 880 -16.75 -30.83 23.87
C LYS A 880 -17.29 -32.26 23.95
N ALA A 881 -16.98 -33.08 22.96
CA ALA A 881 -17.15 -34.52 23.00
C ALA A 881 -15.85 -35.20 23.44
N HIS A 882 -15.96 -36.30 24.19
CA HIS A 882 -14.81 -37.08 24.60
C HIS A 882 -14.48 -38.13 23.55
N VAL A 883 -13.38 -37.91 22.82
CA VAL A 883 -12.93 -38.76 21.72
C VAL A 883 -11.52 -39.24 22.02
N GLU A 884 -11.31 -40.55 22.07
CA GLU A 884 -9.96 -41.13 22.17
C GLU A 884 -9.40 -41.50 20.79
N LYS A 885 -10.29 -41.96 19.90
CA LYS A 885 -10.02 -42.64 18.64
C LYS A 885 -11.16 -42.34 17.66
N TYR A 886 -10.89 -41.74 16.50
CA TYR A 886 -11.96 -41.17 15.67
C TYR A 886 -12.82 -42.25 15.00
N GLU A 887 -12.22 -43.23 14.32
CA GLU A 887 -12.95 -44.31 13.64
C GLU A 887 -13.83 -45.08 14.64
N LYS A 888 -13.24 -45.47 15.78
CA LYS A 888 -13.99 -46.16 16.83
C LYS A 888 -15.14 -45.30 17.37
N PHE A 889 -14.88 -44.04 17.70
CA PHE A 889 -15.88 -43.15 18.29
C PHE A 889 -17.06 -42.91 17.36
N PHE A 890 -16.83 -42.63 16.07
CA PHE A 890 -17.94 -42.44 15.13
C PHE A 890 -18.66 -43.73 14.77
N ALA A 891 -18.00 -44.89 14.87
CA ALA A 891 -18.69 -46.18 14.78
C ALA A 891 -19.64 -46.39 15.98
N GLU A 892 -19.24 -46.00 17.19
CA GLU A 892 -20.13 -45.98 18.36
C GLU A 892 -21.33 -45.02 18.16
N VAL A 893 -21.10 -43.83 17.58
CA VAL A 893 -22.18 -42.88 17.26
C VAL A 893 -23.13 -43.48 16.21
N LEU A 894 -22.60 -44.10 15.14
CA LEU A 894 -23.39 -44.76 14.11
C LEU A 894 -24.25 -45.88 14.70
N LYS A 895 -23.69 -46.72 15.57
CA LYS A 895 -24.43 -47.73 16.33
C LYS A 895 -25.55 -47.11 17.16
N ALA A 896 -25.26 -46.05 17.92
CA ALA A 896 -26.25 -45.37 18.75
C ALA A 896 -27.39 -44.75 17.91
N LEU A 897 -27.10 -44.23 16.72
CA LEU A 897 -28.11 -43.72 15.78
C LEU A 897 -29.03 -44.83 15.25
N ILE A 898 -28.50 -46.04 15.04
CA ILE A 898 -29.28 -47.23 14.64
C ILE A 898 -30.13 -47.73 15.82
N ASP A 899 -29.54 -47.89 17.00
CA ASP A 899 -30.22 -48.37 18.21
C ASP A 899 -31.39 -47.46 18.61
N LYS A 900 -31.27 -46.15 18.36
CA LYS A 900 -32.31 -45.14 18.62
C LYS A 900 -33.30 -44.94 17.47
N ALA A 901 -33.19 -45.74 16.40
CA ALA A 901 -33.99 -45.68 15.18
C ALA A 901 -33.96 -44.33 14.44
N VAL A 902 -32.89 -43.55 14.60
CA VAL A 902 -32.63 -42.36 13.75
C VAL A 902 -32.24 -42.83 12.35
N ILE A 903 -31.38 -43.84 12.29
CA ILE A 903 -31.09 -44.61 11.07
C ILE A 903 -31.87 -45.92 11.16
N LYS A 904 -32.66 -46.24 10.13
CA LYS A 904 -33.43 -47.49 10.10
C LYS A 904 -32.50 -48.65 9.77
N LYS A 905 -32.60 -49.77 10.50
CA LYS A 905 -31.80 -50.98 10.25
C LYS A 905 -31.95 -51.48 8.80
N ASP A 906 -33.17 -51.47 8.27
CA ASP A 906 -33.46 -51.85 6.87
C ASP A 906 -32.74 -50.96 5.83
N ALA A 907 -32.47 -49.68 6.17
CA ALA A 907 -31.71 -48.79 5.29
C ALA A 907 -30.23 -49.19 5.21
N VAL A 908 -29.69 -49.78 6.29
CA VAL A 908 -28.33 -50.34 6.31
C VAL A 908 -28.29 -51.65 5.52
N GLU A 909 -29.25 -52.55 5.76
CA GLU A 909 -29.34 -53.85 5.09
C GLU A 909 -29.59 -53.77 3.58
N GLY A 910 -30.06 -52.62 3.08
CA GLY A 910 -30.23 -52.35 1.65
C GLY A 910 -28.94 -52.25 0.84
N TYR A 911 -27.78 -52.09 1.49
CA TYR A 911 -26.46 -52.08 0.84
C TYR A 911 -25.83 -53.47 0.81
N SER A 912 -25.04 -53.75 -0.22
CA SER A 912 -24.43 -55.07 -0.48
C SER A 912 -23.64 -55.64 0.71
N ASN A 913 -22.98 -54.76 1.49
CA ASN A 913 -22.20 -55.09 2.67
C ASN A 913 -22.83 -54.59 3.99
N GLY A 914 -24.12 -54.23 3.99
CA GLY A 914 -24.79 -53.69 5.17
C GLY A 914 -24.83 -54.65 6.37
N LYS A 915 -24.97 -55.95 6.11
CA LYS A 915 -24.95 -56.98 7.17
C LYS A 915 -23.59 -57.11 7.84
N GLU A 916 -22.51 -56.94 7.09
CA GLU A 916 -21.15 -56.98 7.62
C GLU A 916 -20.88 -55.77 8.52
N LEU A 917 -21.35 -54.58 8.11
CA LEU A 917 -21.30 -53.39 8.95
C LEU A 917 -22.07 -53.58 10.26
N LEU A 918 -23.31 -54.08 10.21
CA LEU A 918 -24.10 -54.34 11.42
C LEU A 918 -23.39 -55.30 12.37
N ALA A 919 -22.78 -56.38 11.85
CA ALA A 919 -22.01 -57.33 12.65
C ALA A 919 -20.77 -56.67 13.30
N ALA A 920 -20.06 -55.80 12.58
CA ALA A 920 -18.94 -55.04 13.11
C ALA A 920 -19.37 -54.07 14.23
N LEU A 921 -20.56 -53.48 14.13
CA LEU A 921 -21.11 -52.57 15.13
C LEU A 921 -21.64 -53.28 16.38
N GLU A 922 -22.21 -54.49 16.28
CA GLU A 922 -22.76 -55.23 17.43
C GLU A 922 -21.74 -55.46 18.56
N GLY A 923 -20.45 -55.59 18.22
CA GLY A 923 -19.36 -55.75 19.19
C GLY A 923 -18.93 -54.47 19.92
N LEU A 924 -19.49 -53.29 19.60
CA LEU A 924 -19.10 -52.02 20.19
C LEU A 924 -19.98 -51.65 21.40
N ASN A 925 -19.33 -51.28 22.51
CA ASN A 925 -19.98 -50.61 23.63
C ASN A 925 -20.07 -49.11 23.33
N VAL A 926 -21.29 -48.58 23.24
CA VAL A 926 -21.52 -47.15 23.00
C VAL A 926 -21.08 -46.35 24.23
N SER A 927 -20.08 -45.47 24.07
CA SER A 927 -19.68 -44.55 25.14
C SER A 927 -20.78 -43.51 25.43
N GLN A 928 -20.77 -42.96 26.64
CA GLN A 928 -21.71 -41.88 27.01
C GLN A 928 -21.60 -40.70 26.05
N SER A 929 -20.38 -40.30 25.67
CA SER A 929 -20.19 -39.19 24.74
C SER A 929 -20.74 -39.48 23.33
N ALA A 930 -20.64 -40.72 22.85
CA ALA A 930 -21.23 -41.12 21.57
C ALA A 930 -22.78 -41.12 21.62
N ASP A 931 -23.36 -41.62 22.71
CA ASP A 931 -24.82 -41.61 22.92
C ASP A 931 -25.38 -40.19 22.96
N GLU A 932 -24.69 -39.27 23.65
CA GLU A 932 -25.08 -37.85 23.72
C GLU A 932 -25.05 -37.15 22.36
N ILE A 933 -24.07 -37.46 21.50
CA ILE A 933 -24.03 -36.94 20.14
C ILE A 933 -25.21 -37.49 19.34
N ALA A 934 -25.48 -38.79 19.41
CA ALA A 934 -26.61 -39.41 18.72
C ALA A 934 -27.96 -38.80 19.15
N GLU A 935 -28.14 -38.53 20.45
CA GLU A 935 -29.30 -37.80 20.97
C GLU A 935 -29.39 -36.35 20.48
N THR A 936 -28.25 -35.66 20.36
CA THR A 936 -28.20 -34.30 19.84
C THR A 936 -28.57 -34.26 18.36
N ILE A 937 -28.04 -35.20 17.56
CA ILE A 937 -28.41 -35.39 16.15
C ILE A 937 -29.90 -35.70 16.01
N LYS A 938 -30.46 -36.57 16.86
CA LYS A 938 -31.88 -36.92 16.85
C LYS A 938 -32.80 -35.72 17.08
N LYS A 939 -32.39 -34.77 17.92
CA LYS A 939 -33.13 -33.54 18.21
C LYS A 939 -32.97 -32.47 17.13
N SER A 940 -31.86 -32.52 16.39
CA SER A 940 -31.57 -31.62 15.28
C SER A 940 -32.42 -31.96 14.06
N LYS A 941 -32.88 -30.93 13.34
CA LYS A 941 -33.50 -31.11 12.03
C LYS A 941 -32.49 -30.96 10.90
N LYS A 942 -31.42 -30.21 11.13
CA LYS A 942 -30.41 -29.86 10.12
C LYS A 942 -29.02 -29.98 10.76
N ALA A 943 -28.35 -31.10 10.50
CA ALA A 943 -27.02 -31.37 11.03
C ALA A 943 -25.99 -31.36 9.89
N ILE A 944 -24.93 -30.57 10.07
CA ILE A 944 -23.75 -30.61 9.20
C ILE A 944 -22.57 -31.09 10.03
N VAL A 945 -21.81 -32.04 9.47
CA VAL A 945 -20.52 -32.45 9.99
C VAL A 945 -19.43 -31.74 9.18
N ILE A 946 -18.45 -31.18 9.86
CA ILE A 946 -17.26 -30.58 9.23
C ILE A 946 -16.02 -31.23 9.82
N ALA A 947 -15.21 -31.85 8.96
CA ALA A 947 -14.07 -32.66 9.36
C ALA A 947 -12.76 -32.13 8.78
N ASP A 948 -11.72 -32.06 9.61
CA ASP A 948 -10.36 -31.74 9.22
C ASP A 948 -9.60 -33.00 8.75
N ALA A 949 -9.49 -33.20 7.44
CA ALA A 949 -8.78 -34.35 6.87
C ALA A 949 -7.27 -34.34 7.13
N ASN A 950 -6.70 -33.24 7.63
CA ASN A 950 -5.29 -33.21 8.01
C ASN A 950 -5.00 -34.01 9.29
N THR A 951 -6.01 -34.16 10.16
CA THR A 951 -5.86 -34.83 11.46
C THR A 951 -6.78 -36.03 11.64
N VAL A 952 -7.88 -36.09 10.88
CA VAL A 952 -8.82 -37.21 10.87
C VAL A 952 -8.42 -38.18 9.77
N GLU A 953 -8.20 -39.45 10.13
CA GLU A 953 -7.87 -40.51 9.19
C GLU A 953 -9.01 -40.86 8.23
N ASN A 954 -8.66 -41.38 7.04
CA ASN A 954 -9.64 -41.72 6.01
C ASN A 954 -10.65 -42.80 6.45
N SER A 955 -10.30 -43.68 7.40
CA SER A 955 -11.25 -44.65 7.94
C SER A 955 -12.37 -43.96 8.74
N ALA A 956 -12.05 -43.00 9.60
CA ALA A 956 -13.03 -42.20 10.31
C ALA A 956 -13.88 -41.32 9.38
N LEU A 957 -13.27 -40.70 8.36
CA LEU A 957 -14.01 -39.92 7.36
C LEU A 957 -15.03 -40.78 6.60
N LYS A 958 -14.72 -42.05 6.34
CA LYS A 958 -15.67 -42.98 5.72
C LYS A 958 -16.85 -43.31 6.63
N VAL A 959 -16.63 -43.50 7.95
CA VAL A 959 -17.73 -43.68 8.90
C VAL A 959 -18.64 -42.46 8.94
N LEU A 960 -18.08 -41.24 8.90
CA LEU A 960 -18.86 -40.00 8.79
C LEU A 960 -19.65 -39.92 7.48
N ALA A 961 -19.06 -40.38 6.37
CA ALA A 961 -19.75 -40.47 5.08
C ALA A 961 -20.91 -41.47 5.13
N ASP A 962 -20.72 -42.65 5.75
CA ASP A 962 -21.79 -43.63 5.97
C ASP A 962 -22.93 -43.05 6.80
N MET A 963 -22.61 -42.37 7.91
CA MET A 963 -23.61 -41.66 8.72
C MET A 963 -24.41 -40.68 7.87
N THR A 964 -23.73 -39.87 7.05
CA THR A 964 -24.35 -38.85 6.18
C THR A 964 -25.26 -39.48 5.12
N LEU A 965 -24.81 -40.58 4.52
CA LEU A 965 -25.54 -41.34 3.52
C LEU A 965 -26.79 -42.00 4.12
N LEU A 966 -26.63 -42.72 5.24
CA LEU A 966 -27.69 -43.49 5.92
C LEU A 966 -28.75 -42.60 6.58
N MET A 967 -28.38 -41.40 7.02
CA MET A 967 -29.33 -40.37 7.47
C MET A 967 -30.13 -39.75 6.31
N GLY A 968 -29.75 -40.02 5.07
CA GLY A 968 -30.33 -39.39 3.88
C GLY A 968 -30.09 -37.89 3.86
N SER A 969 -28.90 -37.46 4.31
CA SER A 969 -28.48 -36.06 4.40
C SER A 969 -27.68 -35.59 3.18
N LYS A 970 -27.06 -36.50 2.43
CA LYS A 970 -26.15 -36.21 1.30
C LYS A 970 -26.70 -35.19 0.30
N ASP A 971 -27.95 -35.34 -0.13
CA ASP A 971 -28.56 -34.52 -1.19
C ASP A 971 -29.61 -33.54 -0.65
N LYS A 972 -29.51 -33.15 0.63
CA LYS A 972 -30.47 -32.24 1.27
C LYS A 972 -29.80 -30.93 1.68
N PRO A 973 -30.45 -29.78 1.43
CA PRO A 973 -29.89 -28.49 1.82
C PRO A 973 -29.79 -28.38 3.34
N HIS A 974 -28.71 -27.74 3.78
CA HIS A 974 -28.31 -27.47 5.17
C HIS A 974 -28.03 -28.74 5.97
N ARG A 975 -27.63 -29.82 5.30
CA ARG A 975 -27.27 -31.09 5.90
C ARG A 975 -26.13 -31.71 5.09
N GLY A 976 -25.23 -32.42 5.75
CA GLY A 976 -24.17 -33.09 5.01
C GLY A 976 -22.85 -33.18 5.73
N LEU A 977 -21.83 -33.46 4.93
CA LEU A 977 -20.44 -33.58 5.35
C LEU A 977 -19.57 -32.64 4.51
N ILE A 978 -18.82 -31.78 5.19
CA ILE A 978 -17.74 -30.97 4.62
C ILE A 978 -16.41 -31.57 5.07
N VAL A 979 -15.51 -31.87 4.13
CA VAL A 979 -14.18 -32.41 4.44
C VAL A 979 -13.12 -31.41 4.01
N LEU A 980 -12.57 -30.69 4.99
CA LEU A 980 -11.47 -29.73 4.76
C LEU A 980 -10.16 -30.49 4.53
N LYS A 981 -9.58 -30.29 3.35
CA LYS A 981 -8.35 -30.89 2.84
C LYS A 981 -7.10 -30.03 3.12
N ALA A 982 -5.92 -30.55 2.79
CA ALA A 982 -4.64 -29.93 3.09
C ALA A 982 -4.46 -28.52 2.50
N LYS A 983 -4.68 -28.35 1.18
CA LYS A 983 -4.36 -27.10 0.46
C LYS A 983 -5.57 -26.52 -0.28
N ALA A 984 -5.43 -25.27 -0.70
CA ALA A 984 -6.50 -24.46 -1.31
C ALA A 984 -7.20 -25.14 -2.49
N ASN A 985 -6.45 -25.85 -3.35
CA ASN A 985 -6.97 -26.55 -4.52
C ASN A 985 -6.82 -28.08 -4.45
N SER A 986 -6.80 -28.66 -3.24
CA SER A 986 -6.72 -30.13 -3.10
C SER A 986 -7.92 -30.86 -3.73
N GLN A 987 -9.09 -30.23 -3.80
CA GLN A 987 -10.25 -30.79 -4.52
C GLN A 987 -10.00 -30.80 -6.03
N GLY A 988 -9.63 -29.66 -6.63
CA GLY A 988 -9.36 -29.57 -8.07
C GLY A 988 -8.21 -30.47 -8.52
N THR A 989 -7.16 -30.60 -7.70
CA THR A 989 -6.04 -31.52 -7.93
C THR A 989 -6.50 -32.97 -8.03
N TRP A 990 -7.38 -33.41 -7.12
CA TRP A 990 -7.97 -34.75 -7.16
C TRP A 990 -8.86 -34.96 -8.39
N ASP A 991 -9.69 -33.95 -8.71
CA ASP A 991 -10.65 -34.00 -9.81
C ASP A 991 -9.95 -34.05 -11.18
N LEU A 992 -8.77 -33.43 -11.31
CA LEU A 992 -7.93 -33.45 -12.51
C LEU A 992 -7.01 -34.68 -12.62
N GLY A 993 -7.12 -35.62 -11.69
CA GLY A 993 -6.54 -36.95 -11.78
C GLY A 993 -5.17 -37.12 -11.13
N PHE A 994 -4.72 -36.18 -10.30
CA PHE A 994 -3.50 -36.33 -9.50
C PHE A 994 -3.78 -37.16 -8.25
N ARG A 995 -3.83 -38.49 -8.42
CA ARG A 995 -4.35 -39.43 -7.41
C ARG A 995 -3.28 -40.33 -6.78
N THR A 996 -2.05 -40.33 -7.28
CA THR A 996 -0.96 -41.09 -6.67
C THR A 996 -0.53 -40.44 -5.37
N SER A 997 -0.39 -41.21 -4.30
CA SER A 997 0.08 -40.67 -3.02
C SER A 997 1.58 -40.33 -3.04
N GLY A 998 1.99 -39.37 -2.21
CA GLY A 998 3.42 -39.08 -2.03
C GLY A 998 4.23 -40.29 -1.59
N GLU A 999 3.65 -41.15 -0.76
CA GLU A 999 4.31 -42.39 -0.29
C GLU A 999 4.55 -43.38 -1.45
N GLU A 1000 3.59 -43.53 -2.37
CA GLU A 1000 3.77 -44.36 -3.56
C GLU A 1000 4.86 -43.82 -4.49
N ILE A 1001 4.86 -42.50 -4.73
CA ILE A 1001 5.88 -41.84 -5.56
C ILE A 1001 7.26 -41.96 -4.89
N LYS A 1002 7.36 -41.69 -3.58
CA LYS A 1002 8.58 -41.84 -2.79
C LYS A 1002 9.15 -43.25 -2.91
N ASN A 1003 8.34 -44.26 -2.67
CA ASN A 1003 8.78 -45.65 -2.78
C ASN A 1003 9.18 -46.01 -4.22
N ALA A 1004 8.47 -45.51 -5.23
CA ALA A 1004 8.86 -45.72 -6.63
C ALA A 1004 10.19 -45.05 -7.01
N VAL A 1005 10.52 -43.89 -6.43
CA VAL A 1005 11.83 -43.23 -6.59
C VAL A 1005 12.92 -44.05 -5.88
N LEU A 1006 12.70 -44.42 -4.61
CA LEU A 1006 13.68 -45.19 -3.82
C LEU A 1006 13.95 -46.58 -4.39
N ASP A 1007 12.93 -47.25 -4.95
CA ASP A 1007 13.06 -48.53 -5.65
C ASP A 1007 13.77 -48.39 -7.03
N GLY A 1008 14.05 -47.15 -7.46
CA GLY A 1008 14.61 -46.86 -8.78
C GLY A 1008 13.65 -47.14 -9.94
N LYS A 1009 12.34 -47.22 -9.71
CA LYS A 1009 11.33 -47.39 -10.77
C LYS A 1009 11.10 -46.11 -11.57
N ILE A 1010 11.32 -44.95 -10.97
CA ILE A 1010 11.24 -43.65 -11.63
C ILE A 1010 12.64 -43.20 -12.07
N LYS A 1011 12.79 -42.82 -13.34
CA LYS A 1011 14.04 -42.30 -13.91
C LYS A 1011 14.00 -40.80 -14.15
N GLY A 1012 12.80 -40.24 -14.38
CA GLY A 1012 12.56 -38.81 -14.57
C GLY A 1012 11.56 -38.29 -13.56
N LEU A 1013 11.84 -37.18 -12.90
CA LEU A 1013 10.92 -36.56 -11.95
C LEU A 1013 10.77 -35.07 -12.24
N VAL A 1014 9.54 -34.58 -12.14
CA VAL A 1014 9.25 -33.14 -12.08
C VAL A 1014 8.48 -32.87 -10.79
N VAL A 1015 9.03 -32.02 -9.94
CA VAL A 1015 8.37 -31.53 -8.72
C VAL A 1015 7.96 -30.08 -8.92
N ILE A 1016 6.73 -29.73 -8.57
CA ILE A 1016 6.16 -28.39 -8.79
C ILE A 1016 5.56 -27.88 -7.49
N GLY A 1017 6.26 -26.96 -6.81
CA GLY A 1017 5.79 -26.25 -5.63
C GLY A 1017 5.67 -27.10 -4.35
N GLU A 1018 6.46 -28.17 -4.23
CA GLU A 1018 6.56 -29.00 -3.02
C GLU A 1018 8.03 -29.27 -2.66
N ASP A 1019 8.38 -29.11 -1.39
CA ASP A 1019 9.67 -29.42 -0.81
C ASP A 1019 9.68 -30.84 -0.21
N ILE A 1020 9.76 -31.84 -1.08
CA ILE A 1020 9.68 -33.25 -0.73
C ILE A 1020 10.96 -33.80 -0.08
N ALA A 1021 12.10 -33.10 -0.24
CA ALA A 1021 13.40 -33.55 0.26
C ALA A 1021 13.67 -33.15 1.73
N ALA A 1022 13.07 -32.07 2.23
CA ALA A 1022 13.45 -31.46 3.51
C ALA A 1022 13.35 -32.37 4.73
N ASN A 1023 12.40 -33.31 4.75
CA ASN A 1023 12.17 -34.21 5.89
C ASN A 1023 12.54 -35.67 5.59
N GLU A 1024 13.13 -35.96 4.42
CA GLU A 1024 13.35 -37.32 3.92
C GLU A 1024 14.78 -37.49 3.39
N PRO A 1025 15.78 -37.76 4.27
CA PRO A 1025 17.20 -37.82 3.87
C PRO A 1025 17.49 -38.86 2.79
N LYS A 1026 16.80 -40.02 2.86
CA LYS A 1026 16.94 -41.09 1.85
C LYS A 1026 16.41 -40.65 0.49
N LEU A 1027 15.31 -39.91 0.47
CA LEU A 1027 14.75 -39.38 -0.77
C LEU A 1027 15.70 -38.32 -1.35
N LYS A 1028 16.24 -37.42 -0.53
CA LYS A 1028 17.21 -36.41 -0.96
C LYS A 1028 18.44 -37.00 -1.65
N GLU A 1029 18.99 -38.09 -1.10
CA GLU A 1029 20.10 -38.81 -1.73
C GLU A 1029 19.67 -39.42 -3.08
N ALA A 1030 18.54 -40.13 -3.11
CA ALA A 1030 18.01 -40.74 -4.33
C ALA A 1030 17.69 -39.73 -5.44
N LEU A 1031 17.22 -38.52 -5.10
CA LEU A 1031 16.95 -37.44 -6.04
C LEU A 1031 18.21 -36.99 -6.78
N SER A 1032 19.35 -36.96 -6.10
CA SER A 1032 20.64 -36.55 -6.68
C SER A 1032 21.21 -37.58 -7.66
N ASP A 1033 20.80 -38.85 -7.53
CA ASP A 1033 21.25 -39.96 -8.39
C ASP A 1033 20.30 -40.25 -9.57
N MET A 1034 19.23 -39.47 -9.72
CA MET A 1034 18.24 -39.64 -10.78
C MET A 1034 18.84 -39.42 -12.18
N LYS A 1035 18.19 -40.00 -13.22
CA LYS A 1035 18.61 -39.75 -14.61
C LYS A 1035 18.18 -38.36 -15.09
N PHE A 1036 17.12 -37.83 -14.54
CA PHE A 1036 16.69 -36.46 -14.74
C PHE A 1036 15.76 -36.04 -13.60
N PHE A 1037 16.00 -34.85 -13.07
CA PHE A 1037 15.13 -34.24 -12.07
C PHE A 1037 15.02 -32.73 -12.31
N ALA A 1038 13.79 -32.25 -12.46
CA ALA A 1038 13.49 -30.82 -12.52
C ALA A 1038 12.58 -30.41 -11.34
N ALA A 1039 12.82 -29.21 -10.81
CA ALA A 1039 12.01 -28.63 -9.73
C ALA A 1039 11.54 -27.23 -10.12
N PHE A 1040 10.23 -26.99 -9.98
CA PHE A 1040 9.62 -25.67 -10.08
C PHE A 1040 9.30 -25.18 -8.68
N ASP A 1041 9.81 -24.02 -8.28
CA ASP A 1041 9.49 -23.45 -6.97
C ASP A 1041 9.61 -21.92 -6.97
N ILE A 1042 9.00 -21.29 -5.97
CA ILE A 1042 9.07 -19.85 -5.74
C ILE A 1042 10.38 -19.50 -5.01
N MET A 1043 10.85 -20.37 -4.12
CA MET A 1043 12.04 -20.17 -3.29
C MET A 1043 13.01 -21.34 -3.42
N GLU A 1044 14.29 -21.09 -3.19
CA GLU A 1044 15.26 -22.19 -3.05
C GLU A 1044 14.98 -23.01 -1.79
N ASN A 1045 15.05 -24.33 -1.93
CA ASN A 1045 14.85 -25.30 -0.86
C ASN A 1045 15.67 -26.59 -1.09
N ASP A 1046 15.49 -27.58 -0.22
CA ASP A 1046 16.21 -28.85 -0.28
C ASP A 1046 15.91 -29.65 -1.57
N THR A 1047 14.71 -29.47 -2.13
CA THR A 1047 14.26 -30.13 -3.36
C THR A 1047 14.86 -29.46 -4.58
N THR A 1048 14.86 -28.12 -4.67
CA THR A 1048 15.52 -27.40 -5.78
C THR A 1048 17.03 -27.58 -5.77
N ALA A 1049 17.65 -27.76 -4.60
CA ALA A 1049 19.09 -27.98 -4.47
C ALA A 1049 19.57 -29.30 -5.11
N ALA A 1050 18.70 -30.31 -5.18
CA ALA A 1050 19.00 -31.60 -5.79
C ALA A 1050 18.65 -31.68 -7.29
N ALA A 1051 18.00 -30.65 -7.86
CA ALA A 1051 17.50 -30.68 -9.23
C ALA A 1051 18.58 -30.40 -10.28
N ASP A 1052 18.49 -31.09 -11.43
CA ASP A 1052 19.25 -30.80 -12.63
C ASP A 1052 18.83 -29.46 -13.24
N TYR A 1053 17.53 -29.15 -13.17
CA TYR A 1053 16.96 -27.88 -13.60
C TYR A 1053 16.03 -27.31 -12.53
N VAL A 1054 16.29 -26.08 -12.13
CA VAL A 1054 15.41 -25.30 -11.25
C VAL A 1054 14.70 -24.26 -12.12
N LEU A 1055 13.37 -24.27 -12.08
CA LEU A 1055 12.54 -23.31 -12.80
C LEU A 1055 11.78 -22.44 -11.80
N PRO A 1056 11.70 -21.12 -12.03
CA PRO A 1056 10.97 -20.23 -11.14
C PRO A 1056 9.46 -20.45 -11.29
N LEU A 1057 8.72 -20.41 -10.17
CA LEU A 1057 7.26 -20.52 -10.14
C LEU A 1057 6.63 -19.16 -9.78
N CYS A 1058 5.48 -18.85 -10.39
CA CYS A 1058 4.64 -17.73 -10.01
C CYS A 1058 3.82 -18.04 -8.75
N SER A 1059 3.63 -17.04 -7.89
CA SER A 1059 2.66 -17.13 -6.80
C SER A 1059 1.23 -17.08 -7.33
N LEU A 1060 0.24 -17.46 -6.51
CA LEU A 1060 -1.17 -17.39 -6.93
C LEU A 1060 -1.63 -15.95 -7.23
N ALA A 1061 -0.96 -14.94 -6.67
CA ALA A 1061 -1.24 -13.53 -6.94
C ALA A 1061 -0.77 -13.08 -8.35
N GLU A 1062 0.08 -13.88 -9.02
CA GLU A 1062 0.51 -13.67 -10.41
C GLU A 1062 -0.21 -14.60 -11.39
N SER A 1063 -1.04 -15.51 -10.89
CA SER A 1063 -1.79 -16.46 -11.71
C SER A 1063 -3.20 -15.95 -12.00
N LYS A 1064 -3.80 -16.50 -13.04
CA LYS A 1064 -5.21 -16.33 -13.40
C LYS A 1064 -5.82 -17.68 -13.70
N GLY A 1065 -7.06 -17.89 -13.25
CA GLY A 1065 -7.77 -19.15 -13.49
C GLY A 1065 -8.77 -19.45 -12.39
N THR A 1066 -8.87 -20.71 -12.01
CA THR A 1066 -9.78 -21.18 -10.98
C THR A 1066 -9.13 -22.15 -10.01
N ILE A 1067 -9.63 -22.20 -8.78
CA ILE A 1067 -9.38 -23.30 -7.85
C ILE A 1067 -10.71 -23.84 -7.32
N THR A 1068 -10.72 -25.08 -6.85
CA THR A 1068 -11.87 -25.71 -6.21
C THR A 1068 -11.60 -25.91 -4.73
N SER A 1069 -12.38 -25.24 -3.87
CA SER A 1069 -12.28 -25.41 -2.41
C SER A 1069 -12.78 -26.78 -1.97
N ALA A 1070 -12.47 -27.15 -0.72
CA ALA A 1070 -12.86 -28.45 -0.14
C ALA A 1070 -14.38 -28.71 -0.17
N ASP A 1071 -15.18 -27.64 -0.15
CA ASP A 1071 -16.63 -27.72 -0.18
C ASP A 1071 -17.22 -27.80 -1.60
N GLY A 1072 -16.35 -27.88 -2.62
CA GLY A 1072 -16.73 -27.99 -4.03
C GLY A 1072 -16.95 -26.66 -4.75
N THR A 1073 -16.81 -25.52 -4.05
CA THR A 1073 -16.99 -24.20 -4.66
C THR A 1073 -15.81 -23.89 -5.60
N VAL A 1074 -16.12 -23.54 -6.85
CA VAL A 1074 -15.11 -23.02 -7.79
C VAL A 1074 -14.89 -21.53 -7.53
N ARG A 1075 -13.66 -21.15 -7.23
CA ARG A 1075 -13.24 -19.79 -6.88
C ARG A 1075 -12.38 -19.22 -8.00
N ASN A 1076 -12.64 -17.96 -8.36
CA ASN A 1076 -11.89 -17.26 -9.40
C ASN A 1076 -10.59 -16.69 -8.84
N VAL A 1077 -9.47 -17.09 -9.44
CA VAL A 1077 -8.15 -16.51 -9.17
C VAL A 1077 -7.93 -15.37 -10.15
N ASN A 1078 -7.80 -14.17 -9.61
CA ASN A 1078 -7.49 -12.97 -10.38
C ASN A 1078 -6.00 -12.63 -10.23
N GLU A 1079 -5.38 -12.30 -11.36
CA GLU A 1079 -4.02 -11.77 -11.40
C GLU A 1079 -4.00 -10.40 -10.71
N VAL A 1080 -3.17 -10.28 -9.68
CA VAL A 1080 -3.00 -9.08 -8.85
C VAL A 1080 -1.84 -8.25 -9.38
N ILE A 1081 -0.71 -8.91 -9.63
CA ILE A 1081 0.50 -8.34 -10.22
C ILE A 1081 0.92 -9.20 -11.42
N ARG A 1082 1.68 -8.62 -12.35
CA ARG A 1082 2.17 -9.38 -13.50
C ARG A 1082 3.17 -10.47 -13.07
N PRO A 1083 3.29 -11.58 -13.83
CA PRO A 1083 4.32 -12.60 -13.59
C PRO A 1083 5.73 -12.01 -13.56
N LEU A 1084 6.40 -12.08 -12.40
CA LEU A 1084 7.75 -11.51 -12.22
C LEU A 1084 8.84 -12.35 -12.90
N THR A 1085 8.53 -13.62 -13.17
CA THR A 1085 9.36 -14.60 -13.89
C THR A 1085 9.42 -14.35 -15.41
N GLY A 1086 8.62 -13.41 -15.93
CA GLY A 1086 8.47 -13.14 -17.36
C GLY A 1086 7.51 -14.07 -18.11
N MET A 1087 7.10 -15.20 -17.51
CA MET A 1087 6.05 -16.10 -18.00
C MET A 1087 5.17 -16.56 -16.86
N SER A 1088 3.86 -16.59 -17.03
CA SER A 1088 2.94 -17.20 -16.07
C SER A 1088 3.17 -18.72 -15.98
N ASN A 1089 2.77 -19.33 -14.86
CA ASN A 1089 2.76 -20.79 -14.70
C ASN A 1089 2.00 -21.49 -15.83
N TYR A 1090 0.86 -20.92 -16.24
CA TYR A 1090 0.09 -21.45 -17.37
C TYR A 1090 0.89 -21.46 -18.67
N GLU A 1091 1.58 -20.37 -19.01
CA GLU A 1091 2.41 -20.28 -20.23
C GLU A 1091 3.59 -21.26 -20.18
N MET A 1092 4.23 -21.44 -19.01
CA MET A 1092 5.29 -22.43 -18.84
C MET A 1092 4.79 -23.85 -19.08
N PHE A 1093 3.66 -24.22 -18.48
CA PHE A 1093 3.10 -25.57 -18.61
C PHE A 1093 2.48 -25.81 -19.98
N ASP A 1094 1.89 -24.79 -20.60
CA ASP A 1094 1.42 -24.86 -21.99
C ASP A 1094 2.59 -25.04 -22.96
N SER A 1095 3.71 -24.34 -22.74
CA SER A 1095 4.93 -24.52 -23.54
C SER A 1095 5.46 -25.96 -23.43
N LEU A 1096 5.52 -26.53 -22.23
CA LEU A 1096 5.87 -27.95 -22.04
C LEU A 1096 4.91 -28.89 -22.76
N ALA A 1097 3.60 -28.64 -22.66
CA ALA A 1097 2.58 -29.42 -23.35
C ALA A 1097 2.76 -29.37 -24.88
N GLN A 1098 2.98 -28.18 -25.45
CA GLN A 1098 3.22 -28.00 -26.87
C GLN A 1098 4.50 -28.71 -27.34
N MET A 1099 5.61 -28.58 -26.61
CA MET A 1099 6.88 -29.24 -26.94
C MET A 1099 6.79 -30.77 -26.93
N LEU A 1100 5.91 -31.32 -26.09
CA LEU A 1100 5.64 -32.74 -26.01
C LEU A 1100 4.50 -33.20 -26.94
N ASN A 1101 3.83 -32.31 -27.66
CA ASN A 1101 2.61 -32.58 -28.43
C ASN A 1101 1.47 -33.16 -27.58
N ALA A 1102 1.39 -32.76 -26.31
CA ALA A 1102 0.28 -33.15 -25.44
C ALA A 1102 -1.00 -32.43 -25.86
N GLY A 1103 -2.05 -33.20 -26.20
CA GLY A 1103 -3.37 -32.64 -26.51
C GLY A 1103 -4.10 -32.15 -25.25
N ASN A 1104 -5.22 -31.45 -25.42
CA ASN A 1104 -6.12 -31.14 -24.30
C ASN A 1104 -6.81 -32.43 -23.83
N ALA A 1105 -6.24 -33.12 -22.85
CA ALA A 1105 -6.84 -34.31 -22.26
C ALA A 1105 -7.97 -33.92 -21.30
N GLN A 1106 -9.17 -34.46 -21.50
CA GLN A 1106 -10.21 -34.46 -20.47
C GLN A 1106 -9.93 -35.63 -19.51
N ALA A 1107 -9.77 -35.34 -18.22
CA ALA A 1107 -9.72 -36.37 -17.20
C ALA A 1107 -11.06 -37.10 -17.16
N SER A 1108 -11.07 -38.41 -17.39
CA SER A 1108 -12.26 -39.23 -17.19
C SER A 1108 -12.47 -39.44 -15.69
N VAL A 1109 -13.59 -38.95 -15.14
CA VAL A 1109 -13.99 -39.26 -13.76
C VAL A 1109 -14.39 -40.73 -13.71
N LYS A 1110 -13.57 -41.58 -13.09
CA LYS A 1110 -13.96 -42.98 -12.81
C LYS A 1110 -15.04 -42.95 -11.73
N SER A 1111 -16.25 -43.41 -12.06
CA SER A 1111 -17.31 -43.65 -11.08
C SER A 1111 -17.01 -44.95 -10.33
N TYR A 1112 -16.92 -44.88 -9.01
CA TYR A 1112 -16.79 -46.08 -8.16
C TYR A 1112 -18.18 -46.59 -7.74
N GLU A 1113 -18.30 -47.91 -7.59
CA GLU A 1113 -19.48 -48.49 -6.95
C GLU A 1113 -19.56 -48.02 -5.50
N THR A 1114 -20.71 -47.46 -5.11
CA THR A 1114 -20.95 -46.99 -3.75
C THR A 1114 -21.19 -48.17 -2.81
N SER A 1115 -20.36 -48.31 -1.77
CA SER A 1115 -20.53 -49.31 -0.71
C SER A 1115 -20.36 -48.66 0.67
N LEU A 1116 -20.99 -49.22 1.70
CA LEU A 1116 -20.75 -48.76 3.08
C LEU A 1116 -19.32 -49.13 3.51
N TYR A 1117 -18.76 -48.44 4.48
CA TYR A 1117 -17.45 -48.80 5.03
C TYR A 1117 -17.61 -49.70 6.26
N VAL A 1118 -16.93 -50.86 6.27
CA VAL A 1118 -16.86 -51.73 7.45
C VAL A 1118 -15.62 -51.35 8.26
N PRO A 1119 -15.76 -50.80 9.49
CA PRO A 1119 -14.63 -50.35 10.29
C PRO A 1119 -13.63 -51.47 10.58
N SER A 1120 -12.35 -51.15 10.46
CA SER A 1120 -11.24 -52.07 10.76
C SER A 1120 -10.74 -51.94 12.21
N PHE A 1121 -10.96 -50.76 12.82
CA PHE A 1121 -10.45 -50.39 14.15
C PHE A 1121 -8.91 -50.45 14.29
N VAL A 1122 -8.18 -50.54 13.18
CA VAL A 1122 -6.72 -50.46 13.12
C VAL A 1122 -6.33 -49.03 12.78
N GLU A 1123 -6.42 -48.14 13.77
CA GLU A 1123 -6.10 -46.72 13.59
C GLU A 1123 -4.59 -46.46 13.60
N LYS A 1124 -4.11 -45.74 12.59
CA LYS A 1124 -2.79 -45.09 12.61
C LYS A 1124 -3.00 -43.60 12.92
N LYS A 1125 -2.23 -43.06 13.86
CA LYS A 1125 -2.21 -41.62 14.12
C LYS A 1125 -1.81 -40.89 12.83
N LYS A 1126 -2.63 -39.92 12.42
CA LYS A 1126 -2.33 -39.02 11.31
C LYS A 1126 -1.79 -37.69 11.86
N ALA A 1127 -0.69 -37.21 11.29
CA ALA A 1127 -0.14 -35.90 11.57
C ALA A 1127 -0.08 -35.10 10.26
N TYR A 1128 -0.35 -33.79 10.34
CA TYR A 1128 -0.23 -32.90 9.19
C TYR A 1128 1.23 -32.55 8.96
N GLU A 1129 1.76 -32.92 7.79
CA GLU A 1129 3.10 -32.55 7.35
C GLU A 1129 3.03 -31.40 6.33
N VAL A 1130 3.95 -30.45 6.46
CA VAL A 1130 4.02 -29.25 5.60
C VAL A 1130 5.16 -29.42 4.60
N TYR A 1131 4.81 -29.65 3.34
CA TYR A 1131 5.72 -29.75 2.21
C TYR A 1131 5.84 -28.45 1.41
N ASP A 1132 5.39 -27.32 1.95
CA ASP A 1132 5.41 -26.03 1.26
C ASP A 1132 6.40 -25.10 1.96
N THR A 1133 7.45 -24.67 1.25
CA THR A 1133 8.54 -23.87 1.83
C THR A 1133 8.05 -22.55 2.40
N VAL A 1134 7.12 -21.89 1.71
CA VAL A 1134 6.54 -20.60 2.12
C VAL A 1134 5.71 -20.75 3.41
N GLU A 1135 4.83 -21.75 3.46
CA GLU A 1135 4.04 -22.04 4.67
C GLU A 1135 4.93 -22.47 5.83
N LYS A 1136 5.98 -23.25 5.57
CA LYS A 1136 6.96 -23.66 6.59
C LYS A 1136 7.68 -22.45 7.19
N ALA A 1137 8.14 -21.50 6.37
CA ALA A 1137 8.77 -20.27 6.84
C ALA A 1137 7.79 -19.44 7.69
N PHE A 1138 6.56 -19.23 7.20
CA PHE A 1138 5.51 -18.52 7.93
C PHE A 1138 5.19 -19.14 9.29
N LEU A 1139 5.02 -20.47 9.33
CA LEU A 1139 4.71 -21.19 10.57
C LEU A 1139 5.88 -21.21 11.55
N THR A 1140 7.13 -21.20 11.10
CA THR A 1140 8.30 -21.07 11.98
C THR A 1140 8.29 -19.72 12.68
N ASN A 1141 8.14 -18.62 11.93
CA ASN A 1141 8.03 -17.27 12.49
C ASN A 1141 6.83 -17.15 13.46
N LEU A 1142 5.73 -17.86 13.18
CA LEU A 1142 4.57 -17.90 14.05
C LEU A 1142 4.80 -18.70 15.35
N LYS A 1143 5.56 -19.81 15.30
CA LYS A 1143 5.84 -20.68 16.48
C LYS A 1143 6.85 -20.10 17.45
N GLU A 1144 7.69 -19.17 17.00
CA GLU A 1144 8.57 -18.39 17.88
C GLU A 1144 7.79 -17.38 18.74
N ASN A 1145 6.50 -17.19 18.43
CA ASN A 1145 5.53 -16.41 19.19
C ASN A 1145 4.52 -17.33 19.89
#